data_AF-A0A0P9FQN8-F1
#
_entry.id   AF-A0A0P9FQN8-F1
#
_cell.length_a   1.000
_cell.length_b   1.000
_cell.length_c   1.000
_cell.angle_alpha   90.00
_cell.angle_beta   90.00
_cell.angle_gamma   90.00
#
_symmetry.space_group_name_H-M   'P 1'
#
loop_
_entity.id
_entity.type
_entity.pdbx_description
1 polymer ?
#
loop_
_entity_poly.entity_id
_entity_poly.type
_entity_poly.pdbx_seq_one_letter_code
_entity_poly.pdbx_strand_id
1 'polypeptide(L)'
;MRESSYNFSTQNSQQPQDIRGGEKKVMKKSLSAILSLAMAFSMFSSVALGADAKKSSADFTDLKDLDAATKAKFDEMIGAGIFEGDSKDSPNTFGVKNKMTRAQFAKVAALIFNLKVDTSLKTSSFSDVKNDDPANGWAVPYIEAVKQAGITDGYAPGQFNPGGDVTKEQLATFLIRGLGKDSEGKNKTGVSDKTVSEWARSYVALALELKLMGNGTDGTFGGTSAATRDLLVTSSYEAKKQFVDTNKPAKASVKEVKAVDYNKVQVTLDRDVDTNKATFVLKKGTAETKYEVKDKNLKWSDDKKVATLTLKDGAKIVEDTYSVTLGGLDASAVDVVTKEFKGEKEVLKSIDFVAASETVARSKKVRIQIKPTNQYGQLVSFPAGNFSVIGTLGDSNPTIKKSPDGTKMYVELSTDNPNVYSDSTTFSLNIYSTDQRDITKTKIFKIGQFPLVSKIELGEMTYSNDKTAIHSTGDEAVIKMTQFDQYGGEITADSGSKDSKIQEPNFQFIPKGNIYGENPLDAKTEDKDSDGVKEAVVFVKSDKKITTTGEYTLSVWNGGANAQTSVKVSASKIATKFDFGNFSKNTIAVGDKDIYLEFKAYDAEGNQLTQDEIVDNVKDKRFNFQVNGPMEFGPTADVPSSMLDSEYKAVVLSGEHKGKIHFAKVNSKNNGQVWVYIPSVIDSNNNKYQPYTTNEARYPSTIKEVFQGANKSVAGAEIKPKYQVIDNYSEVLTELPEKITDSSGKTVTYDIYATVARGNVSFKTIKADKFEITGDGAVVPIKSFSDKEITLQTTDNSGFGTAEVKFAIRKLVDGTVTDSNVNNITKKVTVIDPNKEDLKYSLAPLGDLFKTIDDGTYSATSQKGIFESKLAKQVKVEARDTSGTLVAYPKRIVEVTADNYSVLRTTERYVGENTTNPTSTTGYVLGNKAGTSSVTAYFKNAKGIVEKVSGTATVKGDAVKIESIKRGDSSKTFKTSELTDPVKGWYLMGDLTLKDQYGDEFKNEFIYQYDRFTGVRYTITDATTNNNQPIATVDPSNPEKIIINGTGSFTITATTSNGLSASTTVVISN
;
A
#
# COMPACT_ATOMS: atom_id res chain seq x y z
N MET A 1 17.93 -17.31 -55.25
CA MET A 1 18.34 -16.81 -56.58
C MET A 1 17.11 -16.74 -57.47
N ARG A 2 16.88 -15.56 -58.07
CA ARG A 2 16.09 -15.23 -59.27
C ARG A 2 14.59 -15.62 -59.27
N GLU A 3 13.69 -14.64 -59.13
CA GLU A 3 13.20 -13.70 -60.18
C GLU A 3 12.20 -14.37 -61.12
N SER A 4 10.91 -13.96 -61.08
CA SER A 4 10.27 -13.03 -62.06
C SER A 4 9.59 -13.85 -63.17
N SER A 5 8.45 -13.55 -63.80
CA SER A 5 7.61 -12.35 -63.97
C SER A 5 6.52 -12.69 -65.01
N TYR A 6 5.29 -12.14 -64.85
CA TYR A 6 4.41 -11.56 -65.92
C TYR A 6 3.87 -12.47 -67.07
N ASN A 7 2.77 -12.21 -67.81
CA ASN A 7 1.47 -11.52 -67.69
C ASN A 7 0.64 -11.83 -68.99
N PHE A 8 -0.61 -11.33 -69.06
CA PHE A 8 -1.55 -11.18 -70.23
C PHE A 8 -2.60 -12.29 -70.50
N SER A 9 -3.90 -12.11 -70.19
CA SER A 9 -5.01 -11.34 -70.82
C SER A 9 -5.62 -12.02 -72.08
N THR A 10 -6.92 -12.33 -72.15
CA THR A 10 -7.98 -11.39 -72.62
C THR A 10 -9.42 -11.96 -72.45
N GLN A 11 -10.36 -11.07 -72.09
CA GLN A 11 -11.80 -10.88 -72.48
C GLN A 11 -12.70 -12.12 -72.80
N ASN A 12 -14.02 -12.20 -72.52
CA ASN A 12 -15.07 -11.19 -72.50
C ASN A 12 -16.45 -11.76 -72.02
N SER A 13 -17.32 -10.86 -71.57
CA SER A 13 -18.80 -10.85 -71.66
C SER A 13 -19.68 -11.86 -70.88
N GLN A 14 -20.47 -11.34 -69.92
CA GLN A 14 -21.93 -11.09 -70.01
C GLN A 14 -22.59 -11.10 -68.62
N GLN A 15 -23.22 -9.97 -68.24
CA GLN A 15 -24.35 -9.92 -67.30
C GLN A 15 -25.64 -9.70 -68.10
N PRO A 16 -26.79 -10.19 -67.61
CA PRO A 16 -27.86 -9.30 -67.07
C PRO A 16 -28.39 -9.81 -65.70
N GLN A 17 -28.74 -8.94 -64.72
CA GLN A 17 -30.05 -8.29 -64.47
C GLN A 17 -31.21 -9.30 -64.23
N ASP A 18 -32.13 -9.21 -63.26
CA ASP A 18 -32.51 -8.23 -62.23
C ASP A 18 -33.76 -8.80 -61.45
N ILE A 19 -34.18 -8.15 -60.34
CA ILE A 19 -35.58 -8.01 -59.83
C ILE A 19 -36.22 -8.99 -58.77
N ARG A 20 -36.44 -8.40 -57.56
CA ARG A 20 -37.56 -8.49 -56.57
C ARG A 20 -37.88 -9.83 -55.87
N GLY A 21 -38.20 -9.89 -54.57
CA GLY A 21 -38.69 -8.89 -53.61
C GLY A 21 -40.11 -9.22 -53.12
N GLY A 22 -40.27 -9.51 -51.82
CA GLY A 22 -41.53 -9.64 -51.08
C GLY A 22 -41.92 -11.09 -50.74
N GLU A 23 -42.37 -11.48 -49.53
CA GLU A 23 -42.81 -10.73 -48.36
C GLU A 23 -42.96 -11.71 -47.14
N LYS A 24 -42.94 -11.14 -45.92
CA LYS A 24 -43.63 -11.55 -44.67
C LYS A 24 -42.95 -12.37 -43.54
N LYS A 25 -42.73 -11.62 -42.45
CA LYS A 25 -43.18 -11.82 -41.04
C LYS A 25 -42.75 -13.09 -40.30
N VAL A 26 -41.94 -12.94 -39.24
CA VAL A 26 -42.37 -12.95 -37.81
C VAL A 26 -41.23 -12.52 -36.88
N MET A 27 -41.61 -12.16 -35.65
CA MET A 27 -40.99 -11.25 -34.70
C MET A 27 -40.33 -12.00 -33.51
N LYS A 28 -39.40 -11.32 -32.82
CA LYS A 28 -38.97 -11.49 -31.41
C LYS A 28 -37.95 -12.59 -31.07
N LYS A 29 -36.75 -12.15 -30.65
CA LYS A 29 -36.17 -12.28 -29.28
C LYS A 29 -34.64 -12.15 -29.32
N SER A 30 -34.10 -10.95 -29.12
CA SER A 30 -32.66 -10.76 -28.78
C SER A 30 -32.37 -9.42 -28.11
N LEU A 31 -33.31 -8.87 -27.34
CA LEU A 31 -33.11 -7.69 -26.50
C LEU A 31 -33.00 -8.13 -25.02
N SER A 32 -31.95 -8.88 -24.67
CA SER A 32 -31.69 -9.23 -23.26
C SER A 32 -30.25 -9.73 -23.07
N ALA A 33 -29.26 -8.84 -23.15
CA ALA A 33 -27.87 -9.19 -22.80
C ALA A 33 -27.01 -8.03 -22.27
N ILE A 34 -27.54 -6.80 -22.12
CA ILE A 34 -26.75 -5.63 -21.66
C ILE A 34 -27.08 -5.22 -20.21
N LEU A 35 -28.10 -5.82 -19.57
CA LEU A 35 -28.59 -5.37 -18.25
C LEU A 35 -27.88 -6.00 -17.03
N SER A 36 -26.99 -6.98 -17.21
CA SER A 36 -26.46 -7.77 -16.09
C SER A 36 -25.13 -7.29 -15.48
N LEU A 37 -24.41 -6.35 -16.10
CA LEU A 37 -23.17 -5.79 -15.51
C LEU A 37 -23.39 -4.56 -14.61
N ALA A 38 -24.58 -3.95 -14.64
CA ALA A 38 -24.91 -2.74 -13.85
C ALA A 38 -25.20 -3.02 -12.36
N MET A 39 -25.25 -4.28 -11.92
CA MET A 39 -25.58 -4.63 -10.52
C MET A 39 -24.38 -4.67 -9.56
N ALA A 40 -23.14 -4.53 -10.04
CA ALA A 40 -21.95 -4.66 -9.17
C ALA A 40 -21.30 -3.34 -8.72
N PHE A 41 -21.64 -2.20 -9.34
CA PHE A 41 -21.20 -0.85 -8.92
C PHE A 41 -22.36 0.10 -8.52
N SER A 42 -23.61 -0.38 -8.48
CA SER A 42 -24.82 0.46 -8.30
C SER A 42 -25.29 0.70 -6.87
N MET A 43 -24.49 0.41 -5.84
CA MET A 43 -24.88 0.74 -4.45
C MET A 43 -24.42 2.12 -3.96
N PHE A 44 -23.98 3.01 -4.87
CA PHE A 44 -23.49 4.36 -4.53
C PHE A 44 -24.30 5.54 -5.09
N SER A 45 -25.56 5.33 -5.50
CA SER A 45 -26.42 6.45 -5.92
C SER A 45 -27.89 6.23 -5.60
N SER A 46 -28.28 6.33 -4.33
CA SER A 46 -29.66 6.72 -4.03
C SER A 46 -29.77 8.23 -4.15
N VAL A 47 -30.46 8.67 -5.21
CA VAL A 47 -30.81 10.06 -5.60
C VAL A 47 -29.79 10.79 -6.48
N ALA A 48 -29.48 10.23 -7.64
CA ALA A 48 -29.23 11.01 -8.86
C ALA A 48 -29.67 10.18 -10.07
N LEU A 49 -30.49 10.77 -10.95
CA LEU A 49 -30.93 10.15 -12.20
C LEU A 49 -29.72 9.77 -13.06
N GLY A 50 -29.84 8.66 -13.81
CA GLY A 50 -28.74 7.86 -14.36
C GLY A 50 -27.58 8.62 -15.04
N ALA A 51 -26.36 8.13 -14.79
CA ALA A 51 -25.16 8.52 -15.50
C ALA A 51 -24.69 7.34 -16.36
N ASP A 52 -24.94 7.43 -17.68
CA ASP A 52 -24.01 6.89 -18.67
C ASP A 52 -22.60 7.46 -18.41
N ALA A 53 -21.55 6.83 -18.94
CA ALA A 53 -20.21 7.44 -18.95
C ALA A 53 -20.33 8.91 -19.38
N LYS A 54 -19.86 9.83 -18.52
CA LYS A 54 -20.07 11.27 -18.64
C LYS A 54 -19.47 11.76 -19.96
N LYS A 55 -20.32 11.93 -20.98
CA LYS A 55 -19.91 12.37 -22.31
C LYS A 55 -19.27 13.75 -22.23
N SER A 56 -18.38 14.02 -23.18
CA SER A 56 -17.68 15.29 -23.37
C SER A 56 -17.79 15.72 -24.83
N SER A 57 -17.23 16.89 -25.18
CA SER A 57 -17.14 17.32 -26.56
C SER A 57 -16.30 16.36 -27.43
N ALA A 58 -15.43 15.54 -26.83
CA ALA A 58 -14.60 14.58 -27.58
C ALA A 58 -15.41 13.42 -28.17
N ASP A 59 -16.59 13.13 -27.60
CA ASP A 59 -17.49 12.07 -28.04
C ASP A 59 -18.31 12.45 -29.28
N PHE A 60 -18.23 13.72 -29.72
CA PHE A 60 -18.98 14.23 -30.86
C PHE A 60 -18.04 14.65 -32.00
N THR A 61 -18.29 14.17 -33.21
CA THR A 61 -17.44 14.40 -34.37
C THR A 61 -17.43 15.86 -34.82
N ASP A 62 -18.54 16.57 -34.65
CA ASP A 62 -18.72 17.98 -35.02
C ASP A 62 -18.25 18.98 -33.96
N LEU A 63 -17.66 18.51 -32.84
CA LEU A 63 -17.10 19.34 -31.77
C LEU A 63 -15.56 19.25 -31.65
N LYS A 64 -14.89 18.47 -32.50
CA LYS A 64 -13.45 18.20 -32.40
C LYS A 64 -12.57 19.44 -32.65
N ASP A 65 -13.03 20.35 -33.51
CA ASP A 65 -12.27 21.51 -33.97
C ASP A 65 -12.59 22.79 -33.18
N LEU A 66 -13.25 22.68 -32.02
CA LEU A 66 -13.51 23.82 -31.14
C LEU A 66 -12.22 24.34 -30.48
N ASP A 67 -12.11 25.66 -30.34
CA ASP A 67 -11.03 26.26 -29.55
C ASP A 67 -11.14 25.85 -28.07
N ALA A 68 -10.04 25.92 -27.34
CA ALA A 68 -9.96 25.43 -25.96
C ALA A 68 -10.99 26.08 -25.02
N ALA A 69 -11.33 27.37 -25.20
CA ALA A 69 -12.26 28.07 -24.34
C ALA A 69 -13.71 27.64 -24.64
N THR A 70 -14.09 27.52 -25.91
CA THR A 70 -15.42 27.04 -26.31
C THR A 70 -15.58 25.56 -25.94
N LYS A 71 -14.54 24.75 -26.16
CA LYS A 71 -14.52 23.33 -25.81
C LYS A 71 -14.82 23.12 -24.31
N ALA A 72 -14.19 23.90 -23.43
CA ALA A 72 -14.42 23.81 -21.99
C ALA A 72 -15.88 24.06 -21.60
N LYS A 73 -16.55 25.03 -22.25
CA LYS A 73 -17.98 25.30 -22.01
C LYS A 73 -18.86 24.12 -22.41
N PHE A 74 -18.60 23.53 -23.58
CA PHE A 74 -19.33 22.36 -24.06
C PHE A 74 -19.08 21.14 -23.16
N ASP A 75 -17.83 20.87 -22.79
CA ASP A 75 -17.48 19.78 -21.89
C ASP A 75 -18.21 19.89 -20.55
N GLU A 76 -18.29 21.10 -19.97
CA GLU A 76 -19.01 21.30 -18.71
C GLU A 76 -20.52 21.04 -18.85
N MET A 77 -21.13 21.55 -19.91
CA MET A 77 -22.59 21.47 -20.10
C MET A 77 -23.06 20.07 -20.52
N ILE A 78 -22.28 19.38 -21.36
CA ILE A 78 -22.51 17.99 -21.75
C ILE A 78 -22.24 17.09 -20.54
N GLY A 79 -21.11 17.29 -19.86
CA GLY A 79 -20.75 16.48 -18.72
C GLY A 79 -21.78 16.62 -17.59
N ALA A 80 -22.32 17.81 -17.36
CA ALA A 80 -23.39 18.02 -16.37
C ALA A 80 -24.74 17.41 -16.78
N GLY A 81 -24.86 16.79 -17.97
CA GLY A 81 -26.12 16.23 -18.48
C GLY A 81 -27.16 17.30 -18.86
N ILE A 82 -26.73 18.55 -19.00
CA ILE A 82 -27.62 19.69 -19.32
C ILE A 82 -27.91 19.70 -20.82
N PHE A 83 -26.91 19.40 -21.64
CA PHE A 83 -27.05 19.24 -23.08
C PHE A 83 -26.69 17.82 -23.51
N GLU A 84 -27.46 17.27 -24.45
CA GLU A 84 -27.30 15.95 -25.05
C GLU A 84 -27.30 16.06 -26.59
N GLY A 85 -26.76 15.07 -27.30
CA GLY A 85 -26.75 15.03 -28.77
C GLY A 85 -28.16 15.16 -29.36
N ASP A 86 -28.25 15.68 -30.58
CA ASP A 86 -29.53 16.09 -31.20
C ASP A 86 -30.36 14.93 -31.79
N SER A 87 -29.76 13.76 -32.00
CA SER A 87 -30.43 12.60 -32.58
C SER A 87 -30.00 11.27 -31.96
N LYS A 88 -30.98 10.37 -31.80
CA LYS A 88 -30.74 8.96 -31.44
C LYS A 88 -30.16 8.15 -32.60
N ASP A 89 -30.39 8.59 -33.84
CA ASP A 89 -29.94 7.92 -35.06
C ASP A 89 -28.51 8.33 -35.48
N SER A 90 -27.94 9.33 -34.81
CA SER A 90 -26.56 9.80 -35.02
C SER A 90 -25.90 10.11 -33.66
N PRO A 91 -25.62 9.07 -32.85
CA PRO A 91 -25.20 9.24 -31.44
C PRO A 91 -23.85 9.94 -31.25
N ASN A 92 -23.07 10.10 -32.32
CA ASN A 92 -21.74 10.72 -32.34
C ASN A 92 -21.76 12.15 -32.91
N THR A 93 -22.93 12.77 -33.09
CA THR A 93 -23.06 14.15 -33.59
C THR A 93 -23.86 14.98 -32.58
N PHE A 94 -23.36 16.17 -32.26
CA PHE A 94 -24.00 17.07 -31.31
C PHE A 94 -25.05 17.98 -31.97
N GLY A 95 -24.87 18.27 -33.26
CA GLY A 95 -25.76 19.12 -34.05
C GLY A 95 -25.54 20.60 -33.76
N VAL A 96 -24.28 21.08 -33.70
CA VAL A 96 -23.91 22.46 -33.28
C VAL A 96 -24.73 23.56 -33.98
N LYS A 97 -25.03 23.37 -35.27
CA LYS A 97 -25.76 24.33 -36.10
C LYS A 97 -27.27 24.08 -36.16
N ASN A 98 -27.75 23.00 -35.55
CA ASN A 98 -29.18 22.69 -35.50
C ASN A 98 -29.89 23.58 -34.50
N LYS A 99 -31.21 23.69 -34.67
CA LYS A 99 -32.09 24.47 -33.80
C LYS A 99 -32.61 23.59 -32.66
N MET A 100 -33.14 24.22 -31.61
CA MET A 100 -33.73 23.52 -30.48
C MET A 100 -35.17 23.99 -30.27
N THR A 101 -36.04 23.03 -29.96
CA THR A 101 -37.44 23.31 -29.62
C THR A 101 -37.57 23.95 -28.24
N ARG A 102 -38.67 24.67 -28.01
CA ARG A 102 -39.01 25.27 -26.71
C ARG A 102 -39.17 24.22 -25.61
N ALA A 103 -39.67 23.02 -25.92
CA ALA A 103 -39.74 21.90 -25.00
C ALA A 103 -38.34 21.42 -24.55
N GLN A 104 -37.41 21.26 -25.49
CA GLN A 104 -36.02 20.92 -25.19
C GLN A 104 -35.35 21.98 -24.34
N PHE A 105 -35.55 23.26 -24.66
CA PHE A 105 -34.95 24.32 -23.88
C PHE A 105 -35.58 24.51 -22.50
N ALA A 106 -36.86 24.18 -22.30
CA ALA A 106 -37.47 24.17 -20.97
C ALA A 106 -36.76 23.19 -20.02
N LYS A 107 -36.35 22.01 -20.52
CA LYS A 107 -35.49 21.07 -19.76
C LYS A 107 -34.14 21.69 -19.45
N VAL A 108 -33.47 22.28 -20.44
CA VAL A 108 -32.18 22.98 -20.24
C VAL A 108 -32.30 24.07 -19.17
N ALA A 109 -33.29 24.96 -19.29
CA ALA A 109 -33.55 26.05 -18.35
C ALA A 109 -33.81 25.53 -16.93
N ALA A 110 -34.62 24.48 -16.79
CA ALA A 110 -34.86 23.85 -15.49
C ALA A 110 -33.58 23.30 -14.85
N LEU A 111 -32.68 22.73 -15.66
CA LEU A 111 -31.41 22.17 -15.18
C LEU A 111 -30.38 23.26 -14.82
N ILE A 112 -30.20 24.30 -15.65
CA ILE A 112 -29.21 25.37 -15.38
C ILE A 112 -29.58 26.24 -14.18
N PHE A 113 -30.87 26.39 -13.89
CA PHE A 113 -31.39 27.15 -12.74
C PHE A 113 -31.79 26.26 -11.56
N ASN A 114 -31.41 24.98 -11.58
CA ASN A 114 -31.64 24.00 -10.52
C ASN A 114 -33.09 24.00 -9.98
N LEU A 115 -34.07 24.04 -10.90
CA LEU A 115 -35.48 24.10 -10.52
C LEU A 115 -35.97 22.76 -9.97
N LYS A 116 -36.91 22.82 -9.02
CA LYS A 116 -37.63 21.64 -8.55
C LYS A 116 -38.57 21.13 -9.64
N VAL A 117 -38.23 19.99 -10.25
CA VAL A 117 -39.04 19.33 -11.28
C VAL A 117 -39.81 18.17 -10.66
N ASP A 118 -41.15 18.25 -10.65
CA ASP A 118 -42.01 17.14 -10.25
C ASP A 118 -42.32 16.25 -11.45
N THR A 119 -41.55 15.17 -11.61
CA THR A 119 -41.67 14.22 -12.72
C THR A 119 -42.96 13.40 -12.70
N SER A 120 -43.74 13.46 -11.62
CA SER A 120 -45.04 12.80 -11.53
C SER A 120 -46.16 13.56 -12.25
N LEU A 121 -45.96 14.85 -12.54
CA LEU A 121 -46.95 15.69 -13.25
C LEU A 121 -47.26 15.14 -14.66
N LYS A 122 -48.56 14.98 -14.95
CA LYS A 122 -49.09 14.51 -16.24
C LYS A 122 -50.00 15.51 -16.94
N THR A 123 -50.26 16.66 -16.33
CA THR A 123 -51.14 17.70 -16.85
C THR A 123 -50.41 19.03 -16.88
N SER A 124 -50.53 19.77 -17.99
CA SER A 124 -49.97 21.12 -18.12
C SER A 124 -51.04 22.19 -17.92
N SER A 125 -50.61 23.35 -17.47
CA SER A 125 -51.42 24.57 -17.42
C SER A 125 -51.46 25.33 -18.76
N PHE A 126 -50.79 24.82 -19.80
CA PHE A 126 -50.91 25.27 -21.19
C PHE A 126 -51.74 24.28 -22.00
N SER A 127 -52.68 24.79 -22.81
CA SER A 127 -53.67 23.98 -23.54
C SER A 127 -53.09 23.13 -24.68
N ASP A 128 -51.93 23.52 -25.20
CA ASP A 128 -51.23 22.88 -26.31
C ASP A 128 -50.10 21.92 -25.85
N VAL A 129 -49.92 21.75 -24.54
CA VAL A 129 -48.93 20.83 -23.96
C VAL A 129 -49.66 19.63 -23.38
N LYS A 130 -49.51 18.46 -24.01
CA LYS A 130 -50.19 17.23 -23.61
C LYS A 130 -49.19 16.13 -23.29
N ASN A 131 -49.40 15.41 -22.19
CA ASN A 131 -48.51 14.31 -21.77
C ASN A 131 -48.51 13.12 -22.74
N ASP A 132 -49.57 12.95 -23.52
CA ASP A 132 -49.69 11.90 -24.54
C ASP A 132 -49.14 12.32 -25.93
N ASP A 133 -48.58 13.52 -26.08
CA ASP A 133 -47.86 13.93 -27.29
C ASP A 133 -46.57 13.08 -27.43
N PRO A 134 -46.42 12.27 -28.48
CA PRO A 134 -45.22 11.45 -28.68
C PRO A 134 -43.92 12.24 -28.82
N ALA A 135 -43.98 13.49 -29.31
CA ALA A 135 -42.81 14.33 -29.54
C ALA A 135 -42.41 15.13 -28.29
N ASN A 136 -43.39 15.68 -27.56
CA ASN A 136 -43.13 16.66 -26.49
C ASN A 136 -43.74 16.33 -25.13
N GLY A 137 -44.50 15.23 -24.98
CA GLY A 137 -45.19 14.90 -23.74
C GLY A 137 -44.26 14.68 -22.55
N TRP A 138 -43.01 14.27 -22.81
CA TRP A 138 -41.95 14.16 -21.80
C TRP A 138 -41.57 15.50 -21.15
N ALA A 139 -41.85 16.63 -21.83
CA ALA A 139 -41.44 17.97 -21.40
C ALA A 139 -42.42 18.61 -20.41
N VAL A 140 -43.62 18.03 -20.20
CA VAL A 140 -44.65 18.53 -19.27
C VAL A 140 -44.08 18.96 -17.91
N PRO A 141 -43.34 18.11 -17.15
CA PRO A 141 -42.86 18.49 -15.83
C PRO A 141 -41.83 19.63 -15.87
N TYR A 142 -41.05 19.73 -16.95
CA TYR A 142 -40.06 20.80 -17.11
C TYR A 142 -40.71 22.14 -17.49
N ILE A 143 -41.71 22.11 -18.39
CA ILE A 143 -42.48 23.29 -18.80
C ILE A 143 -43.22 23.89 -17.60
N GLU A 144 -43.85 23.06 -16.76
CA GLU A 144 -44.50 23.55 -15.55
C GLU A 144 -43.49 24.09 -14.52
N ALA A 145 -42.32 23.46 -14.37
CA ALA A 145 -41.28 23.97 -13.47
C ALA A 145 -40.78 25.36 -13.88
N VAL A 146 -40.51 25.58 -15.18
CA VAL A 146 -40.07 26.91 -15.66
C VAL A 146 -41.20 27.95 -15.60
N LYS A 147 -42.47 27.54 -15.74
CA LYS A 147 -43.62 28.44 -15.53
C LYS A 147 -43.78 28.82 -14.06
N GLN A 148 -43.71 27.85 -13.15
CA GLN A 148 -43.80 28.09 -11.71
C GLN A 148 -42.68 28.99 -11.20
N ALA A 149 -41.48 28.87 -11.79
CA ALA A 149 -40.34 29.75 -11.51
C ALA A 149 -40.45 31.15 -12.15
N GLY A 150 -41.53 31.45 -12.89
CA GLY A 150 -41.72 32.75 -13.55
C GLY A 150 -40.81 32.99 -14.76
N ILE A 151 -40.17 31.94 -15.29
CA ILE A 151 -39.25 32.05 -16.43
C ILE A 151 -40.01 32.22 -17.74
N THR A 152 -41.24 31.69 -17.84
CA THR A 152 -42.07 31.80 -19.04
C THR A 152 -43.54 32.02 -18.70
N ASP A 153 -44.20 32.87 -19.49
CA ASP A 153 -45.66 33.10 -19.43
C ASP A 153 -46.41 32.34 -20.55
N GLY A 154 -45.67 31.63 -21.42
CA GLY A 154 -46.20 31.03 -22.66
C GLY A 154 -45.67 31.71 -23.92
N TYR A 155 -46.11 31.21 -25.08
CA TYR A 155 -45.88 31.77 -26.42
C TYR A 155 -47.04 32.68 -26.85
N ALA A 156 -48.26 32.30 -26.49
CA ALA A 156 -49.50 33.05 -26.70
C ALA A 156 -50.47 32.79 -25.52
N PRO A 157 -51.58 33.51 -25.37
CA PRO A 157 -52.52 33.29 -24.26
C PRO A 157 -52.92 31.81 -24.14
N GLY A 158 -52.52 31.17 -23.03
CA GLY A 158 -52.83 29.76 -22.75
C GLY A 158 -52.06 28.73 -23.59
N GLN A 159 -51.04 29.13 -24.35
CA GLN A 159 -50.24 28.25 -25.21
C GLN A 159 -48.73 28.39 -24.94
N PHE A 160 -47.98 27.29 -25.01
CA PHE A 160 -46.52 27.27 -24.84
C PHE A 160 -45.74 27.10 -26.14
N ASN A 161 -46.35 26.50 -27.17
CA ASN A 161 -45.76 26.09 -28.43
C ASN A 161 -44.52 25.18 -28.24
N PRO A 162 -44.68 23.96 -27.68
CA PRO A 162 -43.55 23.09 -27.29
C PRO A 162 -42.66 22.66 -28.47
N GLY A 163 -43.26 22.44 -29.65
CA GLY A 163 -42.54 22.05 -30.87
C GLY A 163 -41.93 23.21 -31.67
N GLY A 164 -42.19 24.46 -31.29
CA GLY A 164 -41.62 25.63 -31.97
C GLY A 164 -40.13 25.83 -31.63
N ASP A 165 -39.35 26.32 -32.60
CA ASP A 165 -37.96 26.70 -32.38
C ASP A 165 -37.85 27.87 -31.38
N VAL A 166 -36.87 27.83 -30.49
CA VAL A 166 -36.55 28.96 -29.61
C VAL A 166 -35.89 30.07 -30.43
N THR A 167 -36.47 31.28 -30.45
CA THR A 167 -35.83 32.45 -31.07
C THR A 167 -34.78 33.07 -30.15
N LYS A 168 -33.83 33.84 -30.71
CA LYS A 168 -32.78 34.49 -29.91
C LYS A 168 -33.34 35.46 -28.87
N GLU A 169 -34.40 36.19 -29.22
CA GLU A 169 -35.08 37.12 -28.30
C GLU A 169 -35.83 36.38 -27.18
N GLN A 170 -36.38 35.20 -27.47
CA GLN A 170 -36.96 34.33 -26.45
C GLN A 170 -35.87 33.77 -25.54
N LEU A 171 -34.77 33.26 -26.09
CA LEU A 171 -33.62 32.78 -25.32
C LEU A 171 -33.12 33.84 -24.34
N ALA A 172 -32.89 35.07 -24.80
CA ALA A 172 -32.50 36.19 -23.94
C ALA A 172 -33.49 36.40 -22.77
N THR A 173 -34.80 36.37 -23.07
CA THR A 173 -35.85 36.53 -22.06
C THR A 173 -35.86 35.40 -21.04
N PHE A 174 -35.75 34.14 -21.48
CA PHE A 174 -35.67 32.98 -20.57
C PHE A 174 -34.46 33.09 -19.64
N LEU A 175 -33.29 33.45 -20.15
CA LEU A 175 -32.08 33.55 -19.34
C LEU A 175 -32.16 34.70 -18.32
N ILE A 176 -32.64 35.88 -18.73
CA ILE A 176 -32.82 37.02 -17.82
C ILE A 176 -33.81 36.70 -16.69
N ARG A 177 -34.94 36.07 -17.03
CA ARG A 177 -35.92 35.70 -16.01
C ARG A 177 -35.42 34.60 -15.09
N GLY A 178 -34.71 33.61 -15.63
CA GLY A 178 -34.09 32.55 -14.83
C GLY A 178 -32.99 33.05 -13.87
N LEU A 179 -32.30 34.13 -14.23
CA LEU A 179 -31.38 34.85 -13.33
C LEU A 179 -32.11 35.68 -12.26
N GLY A 180 -33.44 35.66 -12.20
CA GLY A 180 -34.24 36.46 -11.27
C GLY A 180 -34.28 37.96 -11.61
N LYS A 181 -33.92 38.34 -12.84
CA LYS A 181 -33.76 39.74 -13.28
C LYS A 181 -34.92 40.24 -14.14
N ASP A 182 -36.12 39.68 -14.00
CA ASP A 182 -37.30 40.04 -14.81
C ASP A 182 -37.65 41.54 -14.69
N SER A 183 -37.65 42.09 -13.47
CA SER A 183 -37.94 43.53 -13.25
C SER A 183 -36.88 44.44 -13.87
N GLU A 184 -35.62 44.06 -13.83
CA GLU A 184 -34.52 44.80 -14.46
C GLU A 184 -34.65 44.74 -15.99
N GLY A 185 -34.96 43.55 -16.52
CA GLY A 185 -35.20 43.31 -17.93
C GLY A 185 -36.38 44.10 -18.50
N LYS A 186 -37.47 44.29 -17.73
CA LYS A 186 -38.63 45.10 -18.15
C LYS A 186 -38.34 46.60 -18.18
N ASN A 187 -37.51 47.10 -17.27
CA ASN A 187 -37.26 48.53 -17.09
C ASN A 187 -36.04 49.03 -17.88
N LYS A 188 -35.30 48.15 -18.54
CA LYS A 188 -34.12 48.51 -19.32
C LYS A 188 -34.49 49.24 -20.62
N THR A 189 -33.72 50.27 -20.97
CA THR A 189 -33.80 50.88 -22.30
C THR A 189 -33.51 49.83 -23.37
N GLY A 190 -34.49 49.55 -24.23
CA GLY A 190 -34.39 48.51 -25.24
C GLY A 190 -33.40 48.83 -26.36
N VAL A 191 -32.92 47.78 -27.04
CA VAL A 191 -32.06 47.92 -28.22
C VAL A 191 -32.80 48.61 -29.38
N SER A 192 -32.07 49.35 -30.21
CA SER A 192 -32.61 50.01 -31.42
C SER A 192 -32.74 49.07 -32.64
N ASP A 193 -32.41 47.79 -32.47
CA ASP A 193 -32.47 46.79 -33.53
C ASP A 193 -33.91 46.43 -33.90
N LYS A 194 -34.28 46.68 -35.17
CA LYS A 194 -35.62 46.42 -35.71
C LYS A 194 -35.92 44.93 -35.92
N THR A 195 -34.91 44.07 -35.90
CA THR A 195 -35.07 42.61 -35.96
C THR A 195 -35.51 41.99 -34.63
N VAL A 196 -35.55 42.79 -33.55
CA VAL A 196 -36.05 42.40 -32.23
C VAL A 196 -37.46 42.94 -32.04
N SER A 197 -38.38 42.04 -31.69
CA SER A 197 -39.76 42.37 -31.36
C SER A 197 -39.81 43.39 -30.22
N GLU A 198 -40.75 44.33 -30.28
CA GLU A 198 -40.82 45.45 -29.32
C GLU A 198 -40.84 44.99 -27.85
N TRP A 199 -41.58 43.92 -27.55
CA TRP A 199 -41.68 43.33 -26.21
C TRP A 199 -40.36 42.77 -25.67
N ALA A 200 -39.42 42.39 -26.54
CA ALA A 200 -38.18 41.73 -26.16
C ALA A 200 -36.96 42.67 -26.11
N ARG A 201 -37.08 43.90 -26.64
CA ARG A 201 -35.93 44.82 -26.81
C ARG A 201 -35.20 45.12 -25.51
N SER A 202 -35.93 45.26 -24.41
CA SER A 202 -35.36 45.55 -23.08
C SER A 202 -34.64 44.33 -22.48
N TYR A 203 -35.19 43.11 -22.65
CA TYR A 203 -34.53 41.87 -22.24
C TYR A 203 -33.27 41.60 -23.05
N VAL A 204 -33.31 41.82 -24.37
CA VAL A 204 -32.14 41.68 -25.23
C VAL A 204 -31.04 42.67 -24.83
N ALA A 205 -31.41 43.93 -24.52
CA ALA A 205 -30.44 44.92 -24.03
C ALA A 205 -29.73 44.45 -22.74
N LEU A 206 -30.48 43.91 -21.79
CA LEU A 206 -29.90 43.39 -20.55
C LEU A 206 -29.05 42.11 -20.78
N ALA A 207 -29.48 41.21 -21.66
CA ALA A 207 -28.72 40.01 -21.98
C ALA A 207 -27.37 40.32 -22.65
N LEU A 208 -27.31 41.37 -23.48
CA LEU A 208 -26.06 41.88 -24.07
C LEU A 208 -25.16 42.52 -22.99
N GLU A 209 -25.73 43.31 -22.07
CA GLU A 209 -24.97 43.93 -20.97
C GLU A 209 -24.35 42.90 -20.03
N LEU A 210 -25.11 41.85 -19.69
CA LEU A 210 -24.63 40.73 -18.87
C LEU A 210 -23.73 39.75 -19.64
N LYS A 211 -23.44 40.03 -20.92
CA LYS A 211 -22.61 39.20 -21.81
C LYS A 211 -23.08 37.75 -21.89
N LEU A 212 -24.39 37.52 -21.74
CA LEU A 212 -25.01 36.20 -21.92
C LEU A 212 -25.07 35.83 -23.40
N MET A 213 -25.21 36.85 -24.26
CA MET A 213 -25.31 36.73 -25.71
C MET A 213 -24.57 37.89 -26.37
N GLY A 214 -24.30 37.78 -27.68
CA GLY A 214 -23.68 38.83 -28.48
C GLY A 214 -24.43 39.10 -29.78
N ASN A 215 -24.11 40.22 -30.43
CA ASN A 215 -24.61 40.53 -31.78
C ASN A 215 -23.98 39.63 -32.84
N GLY A 216 -24.68 39.47 -33.96
CA GLY A 216 -24.16 38.85 -35.17
C GLY A 216 -23.05 39.69 -35.83
N THR A 217 -22.39 39.09 -36.83
CA THR A 217 -21.30 39.72 -37.58
C THR A 217 -21.74 40.92 -38.42
N ASP A 218 -23.04 41.04 -38.69
CA ASP A 218 -23.67 42.17 -39.38
C ASP A 218 -24.00 43.34 -38.42
N GLY A 219 -23.66 43.21 -37.13
CA GLY A 219 -23.94 44.20 -36.10
C GLY A 219 -25.37 44.16 -35.55
N THR A 220 -26.24 43.31 -36.09
CA THR A 220 -27.62 43.13 -35.59
C THR A 220 -27.67 41.95 -34.61
N PHE A 221 -28.65 41.94 -33.71
CA PHE A 221 -28.92 40.80 -32.83
C PHE A 221 -29.65 39.67 -33.58
N GLY A 222 -30.58 40.03 -34.47
CA GLY A 222 -31.39 39.07 -35.23
C GLY A 222 -32.44 38.37 -34.36
N GLY A 223 -33.19 39.14 -33.55
CA GLY A 223 -34.02 38.65 -32.44
C GLY A 223 -35.04 37.56 -32.80
N THR A 224 -35.78 37.75 -33.88
CA THR A 224 -36.82 36.81 -34.34
C THR A 224 -36.27 35.53 -34.99
N SER A 225 -34.95 35.44 -35.22
CA SER A 225 -34.33 34.24 -35.79
C SER A 225 -34.22 33.13 -34.76
N ALA A 226 -34.32 31.87 -35.20
CA ALA A 226 -34.12 30.71 -34.33
C ALA A 226 -32.68 30.64 -33.81
N ALA A 227 -32.51 30.27 -32.54
CA ALA A 227 -31.21 30.06 -31.91
C ALA A 227 -30.63 28.68 -32.29
N THR A 228 -29.34 28.66 -32.62
CA THR A 228 -28.58 27.42 -32.83
C THR A 228 -28.19 26.80 -31.50
N ARG A 229 -27.94 25.49 -31.48
CA ARG A 229 -27.47 24.76 -30.30
C ARG A 229 -26.17 25.32 -29.75
N ASP A 230 -25.26 25.76 -30.61
CA ASP A 230 -24.06 26.52 -30.23
C ASP A 230 -24.36 27.72 -29.32
N LEU A 231 -25.28 28.59 -29.78
CA LEU A 231 -25.68 29.78 -29.03
C LEU A 231 -26.41 29.39 -27.73
N LEU A 232 -27.23 28.34 -27.76
CA LEU A 232 -27.94 27.85 -26.58
C LEU A 232 -26.98 27.31 -25.52
N VAL A 233 -25.97 26.54 -25.90
CA VAL A 233 -24.95 26.01 -24.98
C VAL A 233 -24.16 27.15 -24.35
N THR A 234 -23.61 28.02 -25.19
CA THR A 234 -22.72 29.10 -24.74
C THR A 234 -23.45 30.12 -23.87
N SER A 235 -24.66 30.54 -24.25
CA SER A 235 -25.44 31.48 -23.44
C SER A 235 -25.98 30.88 -22.14
N SER A 236 -26.39 29.60 -22.16
CA SER A 236 -26.81 28.89 -20.95
C SER A 236 -25.65 28.65 -19.99
N TYR A 237 -24.44 28.43 -20.51
CA TYR A 237 -23.22 28.36 -19.71
C TYR A 237 -22.96 29.68 -18.98
N GLU A 238 -23.00 30.81 -19.68
CA GLU A 238 -22.78 32.12 -19.07
C GLU A 238 -23.87 32.45 -18.02
N ALA A 239 -25.12 32.09 -18.30
CA ALA A 239 -26.21 32.26 -17.34
C ALA A 239 -26.01 31.37 -16.10
N LYS A 240 -25.67 30.09 -16.27
CA LYS A 240 -25.38 29.16 -15.16
C LYS A 240 -24.24 29.69 -14.27
N LYS A 241 -23.21 30.29 -14.87
CA LYS A 241 -22.07 30.89 -14.14
C LYS A 241 -22.49 32.11 -13.31
N GLN A 242 -23.48 32.86 -13.76
CA GLN A 242 -24.00 34.05 -13.08
C GLN A 242 -25.17 33.72 -12.14
N PHE A 243 -25.72 32.50 -12.20
CA PHE A 243 -26.83 32.09 -11.37
C PHE A 243 -26.40 31.88 -9.90
N VAL A 244 -27.13 32.51 -8.99
CA VAL A 244 -27.02 32.29 -7.55
C VAL A 244 -28.17 31.40 -7.12
N ASP A 245 -27.87 30.16 -6.77
CA ASP A 245 -28.87 29.21 -6.29
C ASP A 245 -29.36 29.62 -4.89
N THR A 246 -30.51 30.28 -4.83
CA THR A 246 -31.16 30.70 -3.59
C THR A 246 -31.75 29.52 -2.80
N ASN A 247 -31.82 28.32 -3.37
CA ASN A 247 -32.22 27.08 -2.68
C ASN A 247 -31.03 26.34 -2.05
N LYS A 248 -29.79 26.74 -2.35
CA LYS A 248 -28.60 26.26 -1.63
C LYS A 248 -28.69 26.83 -0.19
N PRO A 249 -28.59 26.01 0.86
CA PRO A 249 -28.48 26.51 2.25
C PRO A 249 -27.40 27.62 2.42
N ALA A 250 -27.30 28.30 3.55
CA ALA A 250 -26.19 29.25 3.77
C ALA A 250 -24.94 28.55 4.33
N LYS A 251 -25.14 27.47 5.11
CA LYS A 251 -24.09 26.74 5.83
C LYS A 251 -24.12 25.25 5.50
N ALA A 252 -22.97 24.58 5.56
CA ALA A 252 -22.87 23.14 5.33
C ALA A 252 -23.34 22.34 6.55
N SER A 253 -24.11 21.29 6.31
CA SER A 253 -24.55 20.35 7.34
C SER A 253 -24.31 18.90 6.93
N VAL A 254 -23.98 18.07 7.91
CA VAL A 254 -24.01 16.61 7.77
C VAL A 254 -25.47 16.16 7.74
N LYS A 255 -25.95 15.83 6.54
CA LYS A 255 -27.33 15.43 6.27
C LYS A 255 -27.60 14.00 6.73
N GLU A 256 -26.71 13.08 6.37
CA GLU A 256 -26.85 11.65 6.66
C GLU A 256 -25.48 11.01 6.90
N VAL A 257 -25.43 10.06 7.82
CA VAL A 257 -24.29 9.15 7.98
C VAL A 257 -24.83 7.73 8.01
N LYS A 258 -24.22 6.80 7.26
CA LYS A 258 -24.61 5.39 7.28
C LYS A 258 -23.47 4.46 6.90
N ALA A 259 -23.52 3.22 7.39
CA ALA A 259 -22.68 2.14 6.89
C ALA A 259 -23.11 1.77 5.47
N VAL A 260 -22.13 1.60 4.57
CA VAL A 260 -22.35 1.19 3.17
C VAL A 260 -21.55 -0.06 2.80
N ASP A 261 -20.71 -0.53 3.73
CA ASP A 261 -19.98 -1.78 3.64
C ASP A 261 -19.59 -2.21 5.07
N TYR A 262 -19.01 -3.40 5.23
CA TYR A 262 -18.53 -3.90 6.52
C TYR A 262 -17.44 -3.02 7.15
N ASN A 263 -16.74 -2.19 6.35
CA ASN A 263 -15.68 -1.28 6.81
C ASN A 263 -15.78 0.12 6.21
N LYS A 264 -16.92 0.51 5.62
CA LYS A 264 -17.10 1.83 5.01
C LYS A 264 -18.31 2.57 5.57
N VAL A 265 -18.09 3.83 5.90
CA VAL A 265 -19.11 4.77 6.36
C VAL A 265 -19.23 5.89 5.33
N GLN A 266 -20.44 6.15 4.87
CA GLN A 266 -20.76 7.25 3.98
C GLN A 266 -21.30 8.43 4.79
N VAL A 267 -20.80 9.62 4.48
CA VAL A 267 -21.22 10.91 5.04
C VAL A 267 -21.76 11.75 3.89
N THR A 268 -23.05 12.07 3.93
CA THR A 268 -23.72 12.92 2.94
C THR A 268 -23.91 14.31 3.52
N LEU A 269 -23.50 15.33 2.78
CA LEU A 269 -23.65 16.74 3.10
C LEU A 269 -24.82 17.34 2.31
N ASP A 270 -25.42 18.40 2.85
CA ASP A 270 -26.48 19.16 2.16
C ASP A 270 -25.96 20.08 1.05
N ARG A 271 -24.64 20.26 0.96
CA ARG A 271 -23.92 21.05 -0.05
C ARG A 271 -22.49 20.57 -0.25
N ASP A 272 -21.88 21.07 -1.31
CA ASP A 272 -20.44 21.00 -1.56
C ASP A 272 -19.64 21.82 -0.52
N VAL A 273 -18.45 21.31 -0.16
CA VAL A 273 -17.52 21.96 0.77
C VAL A 273 -16.10 22.06 0.19
N ASP A 274 -15.24 22.85 0.84
CA ASP A 274 -13.80 22.89 0.53
C ASP A 274 -13.12 21.60 1.05
N THR A 275 -12.93 20.64 0.15
CA THR A 275 -12.32 19.34 0.44
C THR A 275 -10.85 19.41 0.84
N ASN A 276 -10.17 20.54 0.60
CA ASN A 276 -8.79 20.75 1.05
C ASN A 276 -8.70 21.17 2.52
N LYS A 277 -9.85 21.40 3.17
CA LYS A 277 -9.94 21.78 4.58
C LYS A 277 -10.78 20.81 5.39
N ALA A 278 -11.82 20.23 4.80
CA ALA A 278 -12.73 19.33 5.50
C ALA A 278 -12.05 18.06 6.04
N THR A 279 -12.27 17.78 7.33
CA THR A 279 -11.79 16.58 8.04
C THR A 279 -12.96 15.86 8.72
N PHE A 280 -12.80 14.59 9.06
CA PHE A 280 -13.81 13.83 9.81
C PHE A 280 -13.25 13.13 11.04
N VAL A 281 -14.07 13.02 12.08
CA VAL A 281 -13.81 12.16 13.24
C VAL A 281 -14.94 11.14 13.36
N LEU A 282 -14.62 9.86 13.21
CA LEU A 282 -15.52 8.75 13.48
C LEU A 282 -15.28 8.27 14.91
N LYS A 283 -16.34 8.20 15.71
CA LYS A 283 -16.28 7.81 17.12
C LYS A 283 -17.18 6.63 17.41
N LYS A 284 -16.68 5.70 18.22
CA LYS A 284 -17.39 4.55 18.79
C LYS A 284 -17.11 4.50 20.28
N GLY A 285 -18.09 4.85 21.12
CA GLY A 285 -17.85 5.03 22.56
C GLY A 285 -16.79 6.10 22.83
N THR A 286 -15.69 5.74 23.50
CA THR A 286 -14.55 6.64 23.75
C THR A 286 -13.47 6.58 22.67
N ALA A 287 -13.52 5.61 21.76
CA ALA A 287 -12.54 5.44 20.70
C ALA A 287 -12.83 6.38 19.52
N GLU A 288 -11.81 7.12 19.07
CA GLU A 288 -11.92 8.09 17.98
C GLU A 288 -10.92 7.77 16.86
N THR A 289 -11.39 7.85 15.61
CA THR A 289 -10.57 7.70 14.40
C THR A 289 -10.69 8.97 13.57
N LYS A 290 -9.55 9.62 13.31
CA LYS A 290 -9.47 10.86 12.54
C LYS A 290 -9.16 10.58 11.07
N TYR A 291 -9.80 11.35 10.20
CA TYR A 291 -9.62 11.36 8.75
C TYR A 291 -9.22 12.77 8.32
N GLU A 292 -7.96 12.92 7.96
CA GLU A 292 -7.36 14.21 7.59
C GLU A 292 -7.42 14.44 6.08
N VAL A 293 -7.07 15.65 5.66
CA VAL A 293 -7.00 16.03 4.26
C VAL A 293 -5.99 15.12 3.54
N LYS A 294 -6.38 14.57 2.38
CA LYS A 294 -5.60 13.58 1.60
C LYS A 294 -5.34 12.23 2.29
N ASP A 295 -6.04 11.90 3.37
CA ASP A 295 -6.01 10.53 3.92
C ASP A 295 -6.49 9.54 2.86
N LYS A 296 -5.72 8.49 2.57
CA LYS A 296 -6.06 7.45 1.56
C LYS A 296 -7.40 6.75 1.85
N ASN A 297 -7.85 6.77 3.10
CA ASN A 297 -9.10 6.17 3.54
C ASN A 297 -10.29 7.14 3.46
N LEU A 298 -10.09 8.38 3.00
CA LEU A 298 -11.11 9.38 2.74
C LEU A 298 -11.24 9.61 1.23
N LYS A 299 -12.37 9.22 0.65
CA LYS A 299 -12.69 9.48 -0.77
C LYS A 299 -13.91 10.39 -0.88
N TRP A 300 -13.80 11.42 -1.71
CA TRP A 300 -14.89 12.37 -2.00
C TRP A 300 -15.57 12.04 -3.33
N SER A 301 -16.86 12.30 -3.42
CA SER A 301 -17.58 12.37 -4.70
C SER A 301 -17.19 13.62 -5.49
N ASP A 302 -17.34 13.57 -6.82
CA ASP A 302 -17.01 14.68 -7.72
C ASP A 302 -17.77 15.97 -7.40
N ASP A 303 -19.01 15.85 -6.92
CA ASP A 303 -19.85 16.97 -6.51
C ASP A 303 -19.49 17.52 -5.11
N LYS A 304 -18.52 16.90 -4.42
CA LYS A 304 -18.02 17.26 -3.09
C LYS A 304 -19.08 17.21 -1.99
N LYS A 305 -20.19 16.50 -2.20
CA LYS A 305 -21.28 16.35 -1.22
C LYS A 305 -21.22 15.05 -0.44
N VAL A 306 -20.47 14.05 -0.91
CA VAL A 306 -20.39 12.74 -0.27
C VAL A 306 -18.95 12.39 0.04
N ALA A 307 -18.67 12.08 1.30
CA ALA A 307 -17.41 11.52 1.74
C ALA A 307 -17.59 10.05 2.13
N THR A 308 -16.70 9.18 1.67
CA THR A 308 -16.62 7.78 2.07
C THR A 308 -15.39 7.59 2.95
N LEU A 309 -15.64 7.20 4.20
CA LEU A 309 -14.63 6.89 5.21
C LEU A 309 -14.43 5.38 5.25
N THR A 310 -13.22 4.90 4.97
CA THR A 310 -12.84 3.50 5.16
C THR A 310 -12.21 3.33 6.54
N LEU A 311 -12.66 2.37 7.33
CA LEU A 311 -12.11 2.10 8.66
C LEU A 311 -10.63 1.69 8.54
N LYS A 312 -9.78 2.24 9.42
CA LYS A 312 -8.34 2.00 9.42
C LYS A 312 -8.01 0.62 9.99
N ASP A 313 -6.81 0.12 9.67
CA ASP A 313 -6.23 -1.11 10.23
C ASP A 313 -7.10 -2.38 10.05
N GLY A 314 -7.90 -2.42 8.97
CA GLY A 314 -8.79 -3.56 8.68
C GLY A 314 -9.97 -3.69 9.64
N ALA A 315 -10.24 -2.68 10.46
CA ALA A 315 -11.35 -2.68 11.39
C ALA A 315 -12.70 -2.80 10.66
N LYS A 316 -13.65 -3.47 11.33
CA LYS A 316 -15.01 -3.69 10.83
C LYS A 316 -16.01 -2.94 11.68
N ILE A 317 -17.09 -2.52 11.04
CA ILE A 317 -18.28 -2.03 11.70
C ILE A 317 -18.90 -3.21 12.45
N VAL A 318 -19.27 -2.96 13.69
CA VAL A 318 -19.95 -3.92 14.56
C VAL A 318 -21.26 -3.31 15.05
N GLU A 319 -22.06 -4.14 15.73
CA GLU A 319 -23.31 -3.70 16.33
C GLU A 319 -23.06 -2.72 17.48
N ASP A 320 -23.14 -1.43 17.18
CA ASP A 320 -22.93 -0.32 18.13
C ASP A 320 -23.44 1.01 17.55
N THR A 321 -23.50 2.06 18.36
CA THR A 321 -23.77 3.43 17.89
C THR A 321 -22.47 4.16 17.60
N TYR A 322 -22.39 4.75 16.42
CA TYR A 322 -21.25 5.52 15.96
C TYR A 322 -21.68 6.97 15.71
N SER A 323 -20.78 7.91 15.96
CA SER A 323 -20.98 9.32 15.57
C SER A 323 -19.89 9.75 14.61
N VAL A 324 -20.23 10.52 13.57
CA VAL A 324 -19.27 11.18 12.69
C VAL A 324 -19.39 12.68 12.86
N THR A 325 -18.25 13.34 13.06
CA THR A 325 -18.15 14.80 13.18
C THR A 325 -17.33 15.38 12.03
N LEU A 326 -17.90 16.35 11.32
CA LEU A 326 -17.23 17.19 10.32
C LEU A 326 -16.42 18.30 11.00
N GLY A 327 -15.18 18.49 10.58
CA GLY A 327 -14.27 19.51 11.10
C GLY A 327 -13.41 20.16 10.01
N GLY A 328 -12.50 21.04 10.42
CA GLY A 328 -11.53 21.71 9.54
C GLY A 328 -12.08 22.87 8.70
N LEU A 329 -13.40 23.04 8.65
CA LEU A 329 -14.09 24.19 8.03
C LEU A 329 -14.31 25.31 9.04
N ASP A 330 -14.43 26.55 8.56
CA ASP A 330 -14.73 27.71 9.39
C ASP A 330 -16.09 27.54 10.10
N ALA A 331 -16.16 27.87 11.39
CA ALA A 331 -17.36 27.71 12.20
C ALA A 331 -18.57 28.52 11.67
N SER A 332 -18.32 29.61 10.95
CA SER A 332 -19.37 30.40 10.28
C SER A 332 -19.94 29.72 9.03
N ALA A 333 -19.20 28.78 8.43
CA ALA A 333 -19.55 28.09 7.20
C ALA A 333 -20.30 26.76 7.43
N VAL A 334 -20.42 26.30 8.68
CA VAL A 334 -21.06 25.01 9.04
C VAL A 334 -22.17 25.21 10.07
N ASP A 335 -23.17 24.32 10.06
CA ASP A 335 -24.29 24.33 11.03
C ASP A 335 -24.34 23.01 11.81
N VAL A 336 -24.94 21.94 11.25
CA VAL A 336 -24.94 20.62 11.89
C VAL A 336 -23.69 19.85 11.49
N VAL A 337 -22.73 19.72 12.41
CA VAL A 337 -21.44 19.06 12.14
C VAL A 337 -21.37 17.59 12.57
N THR A 338 -22.27 17.13 13.44
CA THR A 338 -22.24 15.75 13.98
C THR A 338 -23.55 15.02 13.72
N LYS A 339 -23.45 13.76 13.28
CA LYS A 339 -24.58 12.82 13.12
C LYS A 339 -24.19 11.42 13.58
N GLU A 340 -25.18 10.69 14.08
CA GLU A 340 -25.03 9.32 14.53
C GLU A 340 -25.67 8.31 13.56
N PHE A 341 -25.13 7.09 13.56
CA PHE A 341 -25.73 5.95 12.89
C PHE A 341 -25.52 4.68 13.72
N LYS A 342 -26.40 3.69 13.53
CA LYS A 342 -26.23 2.35 14.09
C LYS A 342 -25.41 1.50 13.13
N GLY A 343 -24.27 1.03 13.60
CA GLY A 343 -23.49 0.00 12.92
C GLY A 343 -24.15 -1.38 13.12
N GLU A 344 -23.95 -2.26 12.15
CA GLU A 344 -24.38 -3.65 12.22
C GLU A 344 -23.19 -4.56 11.95
N LYS A 345 -23.17 -5.72 12.62
CA LYS A 345 -22.19 -6.78 12.31
C LYS A 345 -22.39 -7.27 10.87
N GLU A 346 -21.31 -7.51 10.15
CA GLU A 346 -21.37 -8.07 8.80
C GLU A 346 -22.04 -9.46 8.78
N VAL A 347 -22.99 -9.65 7.85
CA VAL A 347 -23.71 -10.91 7.62
C VAL A 347 -23.78 -11.21 6.12
N LEU A 348 -23.51 -12.46 5.74
CA LEU A 348 -23.70 -12.96 4.38
C LEU A 348 -25.20 -12.96 4.00
N LYS A 349 -25.54 -12.45 2.82
CA LYS A 349 -26.91 -12.39 2.29
C LYS A 349 -27.13 -13.28 1.08
N SER A 350 -26.26 -13.22 0.09
CA SER A 350 -26.37 -14.05 -1.12
C SER A 350 -25.01 -14.50 -1.60
N ILE A 351 -25.00 -15.50 -2.47
CA ILE A 351 -23.84 -15.88 -3.28
C ILE A 351 -24.31 -15.83 -4.73
N ASP A 352 -23.62 -15.07 -5.57
CA ASP A 352 -23.93 -14.98 -6.99
C ASP A 352 -22.68 -15.16 -7.86
N PHE A 353 -22.86 -15.61 -9.10
CA PHE A 353 -21.78 -15.67 -10.09
C PHE A 353 -21.72 -14.34 -10.84
N VAL A 354 -20.52 -13.81 -11.07
CA VAL A 354 -20.29 -12.52 -11.76
C VAL A 354 -20.13 -12.68 -13.28
N ALA A 355 -20.11 -13.92 -13.79
CA ALA A 355 -19.86 -14.19 -15.21
C ALA A 355 -20.96 -13.65 -16.15
N ALA A 356 -20.55 -12.90 -17.19
CA ALA A 356 -21.41 -12.44 -18.28
C ALA A 356 -21.83 -13.56 -19.25
N SER A 357 -21.03 -14.62 -19.35
CA SER A 357 -21.24 -15.77 -20.24
C SER A 357 -21.59 -17.04 -19.47
N GLU A 358 -22.38 -17.93 -20.09
CA GLU A 358 -22.57 -19.32 -19.65
C GLU A 358 -21.48 -20.26 -20.21
N THR A 359 -20.59 -19.73 -21.06
CA THR A 359 -19.44 -20.46 -21.61
C THR A 359 -18.17 -20.03 -20.90
N VAL A 360 -17.29 -21.00 -20.60
CA VAL A 360 -15.95 -20.77 -20.07
C VAL A 360 -14.90 -21.29 -21.04
N ALA A 361 -13.73 -20.65 -21.10
CA ALA A 361 -12.66 -21.11 -21.98
C ALA A 361 -12.16 -22.52 -21.59
N ARG A 362 -11.65 -23.23 -22.58
CA ARG A 362 -10.94 -24.50 -22.38
C ARG A 362 -9.50 -24.21 -21.98
N SER A 363 -9.17 -24.41 -20.71
CA SER A 363 -7.84 -24.09 -20.18
C SER A 363 -7.47 -24.91 -18.95
N LYS A 364 -6.17 -25.11 -18.73
CA LYS A 364 -5.61 -25.73 -17.52
C LYS A 364 -6.03 -25.02 -16.23
N LYS A 365 -6.22 -23.70 -16.29
CA LYS A 365 -6.72 -22.90 -15.18
C LYS A 365 -7.70 -21.85 -15.68
N VAL A 366 -8.92 -21.94 -15.17
CA VAL A 366 -10.01 -21.00 -15.41
C VAL A 366 -10.43 -20.38 -14.08
N ARG A 367 -10.64 -19.06 -14.07
CA ARG A 367 -11.25 -18.32 -12.96
C ARG A 367 -12.68 -17.93 -13.28
N ILE A 368 -13.61 -18.41 -12.48
CA ILE A 368 -15.02 -18.00 -12.55
C ILE A 368 -15.31 -17.12 -11.34
N GLN A 369 -15.49 -15.82 -11.58
CA GLN A 369 -15.72 -14.87 -10.49
C GLN A 369 -17.08 -15.09 -9.82
N ILE A 370 -17.07 -15.01 -8.49
CA ILE A 370 -18.23 -15.12 -7.62
C ILE A 370 -18.28 -13.89 -6.70
N LYS A 371 -19.47 -13.56 -6.23
CA LYS A 371 -19.70 -12.44 -5.32
C LYS A 371 -20.64 -12.88 -4.20
N PRO A 372 -20.11 -13.50 -3.13
CA PRO A 372 -20.82 -13.59 -1.86
C PRO A 372 -21.04 -12.17 -1.30
N THR A 373 -22.29 -11.74 -1.18
CA THR A 373 -22.64 -10.37 -0.78
C THR A 373 -23.01 -10.26 0.69
N ASN A 374 -22.61 -9.17 1.34
CA ASN A 374 -23.06 -8.81 2.69
C ASN A 374 -24.42 -8.08 2.64
N GLN A 375 -24.90 -7.62 3.81
CA GLN A 375 -26.15 -6.86 3.91
C GLN A 375 -26.18 -5.55 3.11
N TYR A 376 -25.01 -5.05 2.70
CA TYR A 376 -24.84 -3.83 1.91
C TYR A 376 -24.57 -4.14 0.43
N GLY A 377 -24.79 -5.38 -0.02
CA GLY A 377 -24.54 -5.82 -1.41
C GLY A 377 -23.07 -5.81 -1.85
N GLN A 378 -22.15 -5.58 -0.91
CA GLN A 378 -20.71 -5.59 -1.14
C GLN A 378 -20.15 -6.99 -0.94
N LEU A 379 -18.98 -7.27 -1.53
CA LEU A 379 -18.30 -8.55 -1.33
C LEU A 379 -17.98 -8.72 0.16
N VAL A 380 -18.34 -9.87 0.72
CA VAL A 380 -18.07 -10.16 2.14
C VAL A 380 -16.57 -10.16 2.46
N SER A 381 -16.23 -9.76 3.67
CA SER A 381 -14.86 -9.81 4.18
C SER A 381 -14.36 -11.24 4.48
N PHE A 382 -15.24 -12.25 4.45
CA PHE A 382 -14.93 -13.61 4.87
C PHE A 382 -13.84 -14.26 4.00
N PRO A 383 -13.00 -15.13 4.59
CA PRO A 383 -11.99 -15.87 3.82
C PRO A 383 -12.66 -16.94 2.95
N ALA A 384 -11.93 -17.41 1.93
CA ALA A 384 -12.43 -18.42 1.00
C ALA A 384 -12.88 -19.72 1.68
N GLY A 385 -12.28 -20.08 2.83
CA GLY A 385 -12.63 -21.27 3.61
C GLY A 385 -14.05 -21.29 4.18
N ASN A 386 -14.74 -20.15 4.27
CA ASN A 386 -16.15 -20.09 4.67
C ASN A 386 -17.12 -20.51 3.55
N PHE A 387 -16.58 -20.82 2.38
CA PHE A 387 -17.34 -21.25 1.20
C PHE A 387 -16.81 -22.59 0.72
N SER A 388 -17.72 -23.41 0.22
CA SER A 388 -17.39 -24.68 -0.42
C SER A 388 -17.98 -24.70 -1.83
N VAL A 389 -17.27 -25.38 -2.73
CA VAL A 389 -17.70 -25.57 -4.11
C VAL A 389 -17.73 -27.05 -4.44
N ILE A 390 -18.77 -27.49 -5.12
CA ILE A 390 -18.90 -28.83 -5.70
C ILE A 390 -19.10 -28.65 -7.20
N GLY A 391 -18.28 -29.33 -7.99
CA GLY A 391 -18.37 -29.36 -9.45
C GLY A 391 -18.64 -30.77 -9.97
N THR A 392 -19.25 -30.88 -11.15
CA THR A 392 -19.51 -32.17 -11.81
C THR A 392 -18.34 -32.64 -12.70
N LEU A 393 -17.28 -31.84 -12.82
CA LEU A 393 -16.05 -32.22 -13.51
C LEU A 393 -15.14 -32.99 -12.54
N GLY A 394 -15.25 -34.33 -12.56
CA GLY A 394 -14.62 -35.24 -11.59
C GLY A 394 -13.10 -35.11 -11.44
N ASP A 395 -12.39 -34.67 -12.49
CA ASP A 395 -10.92 -34.56 -12.48
C ASP A 395 -10.41 -33.14 -12.18
N SER A 396 -11.31 -32.15 -12.10
CA SER A 396 -10.93 -30.73 -12.05
C SER A 396 -10.75 -30.17 -10.64
N ASN A 397 -11.27 -30.85 -9.62
CA ASN A 397 -11.27 -30.46 -8.20
C ASN A 397 -11.39 -28.94 -7.97
N PRO A 398 -12.58 -28.34 -8.18
CA PRO A 398 -12.75 -26.89 -8.09
C PRO A 398 -12.41 -26.39 -6.69
N THR A 399 -11.76 -25.23 -6.60
CA THR A 399 -11.42 -24.58 -5.33
C THR A 399 -11.85 -23.12 -5.34
N ILE A 400 -12.18 -22.57 -4.16
CA ILE A 400 -12.48 -21.15 -4.02
C ILE A 400 -11.24 -20.43 -3.54
N LYS A 401 -10.97 -19.27 -4.16
CA LYS A 401 -9.87 -18.39 -3.82
C LYS A 401 -10.38 -16.97 -3.70
N LYS A 402 -9.75 -16.19 -2.83
CA LYS A 402 -9.96 -14.75 -2.70
C LYS A 402 -8.70 -14.07 -3.24
N SER A 403 -8.85 -12.99 -4.01
CA SER A 403 -7.70 -12.23 -4.48
C SER A 403 -6.89 -11.69 -3.29
N PRO A 404 -5.56 -11.50 -3.42
CA PRO A 404 -4.73 -10.96 -2.33
C PRO A 404 -5.19 -9.60 -1.83
N ASP A 405 -5.71 -8.75 -2.73
CA ASP A 405 -6.28 -7.44 -2.38
C ASP A 405 -7.69 -7.52 -1.74
N GLY A 406 -8.26 -8.72 -1.65
CA GLY A 406 -9.56 -9.00 -1.04
C GLY A 406 -10.77 -8.50 -1.83
N THR A 407 -10.58 -7.94 -3.03
CA THR A 407 -11.64 -7.30 -3.84
C THR A 407 -12.44 -8.27 -4.70
N LYS A 408 -11.90 -9.46 -4.96
CA LYS A 408 -12.52 -10.49 -5.79
C LYS A 408 -12.49 -11.85 -5.09
N MET A 409 -13.46 -12.69 -5.44
CA MET A 409 -13.47 -14.10 -5.09
C MET A 409 -13.80 -14.90 -6.34
N TYR A 410 -13.17 -16.05 -6.53
CA TYR A 410 -13.31 -16.84 -7.74
C TYR A 410 -13.23 -18.33 -7.44
N VAL A 411 -13.90 -19.11 -8.28
CA VAL A 411 -13.70 -20.55 -8.38
C VAL A 411 -12.59 -20.81 -9.39
N GLU A 412 -11.56 -21.52 -8.98
CA GLU A 412 -10.49 -22.05 -9.85
C GLU A 412 -10.73 -23.53 -10.13
N LEU A 413 -10.62 -23.90 -11.41
CA LEU A 413 -10.67 -25.30 -11.86
C LEU A 413 -9.94 -25.45 -13.20
N SER A 414 -9.66 -26.70 -13.58
CA SER A 414 -9.21 -27.06 -14.93
C SER A 414 -10.39 -27.47 -15.81
N THR A 415 -10.45 -26.93 -17.02
CA THR A 415 -11.39 -27.35 -18.08
C THR A 415 -10.67 -27.97 -19.28
N ASP A 416 -9.35 -28.16 -19.21
CA ASP A 416 -8.53 -28.74 -20.28
C ASP A 416 -8.17 -30.19 -19.99
N ASN A 417 -9.09 -31.10 -20.32
CA ASN A 417 -8.82 -32.53 -20.39
C ASN A 417 -9.30 -33.08 -21.74
N PRO A 418 -8.44 -33.16 -22.78
CA PRO A 418 -8.84 -33.54 -24.13
C PRO A 418 -9.44 -34.95 -24.24
N ASN A 419 -9.13 -35.83 -23.29
CA ASN A 419 -9.61 -37.21 -23.29
C ASN A 419 -11.00 -37.35 -22.66
N VAL A 420 -11.51 -36.30 -22.01
CA VAL A 420 -12.74 -36.34 -21.22
C VAL A 420 -13.72 -35.23 -21.62
N TYR A 421 -13.22 -34.05 -21.99
CA TYR A 421 -14.01 -32.87 -22.28
C TYR A 421 -13.92 -32.47 -23.75
N SER A 422 -15.07 -32.36 -24.41
CA SER A 422 -15.21 -31.75 -25.74
C SER A 422 -15.68 -30.29 -25.64
N ASP A 423 -15.60 -29.57 -26.76
CA ASP A 423 -16.07 -28.19 -26.96
C ASP A 423 -17.62 -28.13 -27.00
N SER A 424 -18.25 -28.68 -25.96
CA SER A 424 -19.70 -28.69 -25.72
C SER A 424 -20.06 -29.26 -24.35
N THR A 425 -19.09 -29.84 -23.64
CA THR A 425 -19.25 -30.40 -22.31
C THR A 425 -19.87 -29.36 -21.39
N THR A 426 -20.96 -29.74 -20.71
CA THR A 426 -21.57 -28.91 -19.68
C THR A 426 -21.20 -29.41 -18.30
N PHE A 427 -21.09 -28.50 -17.35
CA PHE A 427 -20.84 -28.84 -15.97
C PHE A 427 -21.55 -27.87 -15.05
N SER A 428 -21.96 -28.32 -13.88
CA SER A 428 -22.55 -27.45 -12.86
C SER A 428 -21.56 -27.17 -11.75
N LEU A 429 -21.56 -25.94 -11.27
CA LEU A 429 -20.92 -25.55 -10.02
C LEU A 429 -22.00 -25.19 -9.01
N ASN A 430 -21.97 -25.85 -7.85
CA ASN A 430 -22.76 -25.48 -6.69
C ASN A 430 -21.82 -24.90 -5.62
N ILE A 431 -22.13 -23.68 -5.19
CA ILE A 431 -21.37 -22.97 -4.14
C ILE A 431 -22.30 -22.80 -2.94
N TYR A 432 -21.79 -23.01 -1.75
CA TYR A 432 -22.55 -22.80 -0.52
C TYR A 432 -21.66 -22.30 0.62
N SER A 433 -22.26 -21.59 1.57
CA SER A 433 -21.56 -21.24 2.81
C SER A 433 -21.45 -22.45 3.74
N THR A 434 -20.29 -22.64 4.37
CA THR A 434 -20.06 -23.70 5.35
C THR A 434 -20.85 -23.49 6.63
N ASP A 435 -21.04 -22.22 7.01
CA ASP A 435 -21.64 -21.81 8.28
C ASP A 435 -23.14 -21.53 8.13
N GLN A 436 -23.58 -21.15 6.93
CA GLN A 436 -24.97 -20.86 6.58
C GLN A 436 -25.38 -21.66 5.35
N ARG A 437 -25.56 -22.99 5.52
CA ARG A 437 -25.73 -23.93 4.40
C ARG A 437 -26.95 -23.65 3.50
N ASP A 438 -27.95 -22.93 3.99
CA ASP A 438 -29.12 -22.52 3.20
C ASP A 438 -28.78 -21.48 2.13
N ILE A 439 -27.67 -20.75 2.29
CA ILE A 439 -27.18 -19.82 1.28
C ILE A 439 -26.31 -20.58 0.30
N THR A 440 -26.92 -20.94 -0.83
CA THR A 440 -26.28 -21.68 -1.93
C THR A 440 -26.65 -21.10 -3.30
N LYS A 441 -25.76 -21.29 -4.27
CA LYS A 441 -26.00 -20.94 -5.67
C LYS A 441 -25.45 -22.02 -6.59
N THR A 442 -26.30 -22.50 -7.50
CA THR A 442 -25.89 -23.40 -8.59
C THR A 442 -25.94 -22.64 -9.92
N LYS A 443 -24.92 -22.83 -10.76
CA LYS A 443 -24.94 -22.39 -12.17
C LYS A 443 -24.35 -23.48 -13.05
N ILE A 444 -24.91 -23.63 -14.24
CA ILE A 444 -24.44 -24.55 -15.28
C ILE A 444 -23.59 -23.75 -16.26
N PHE A 445 -22.45 -24.29 -16.64
CA PHE A 445 -21.50 -23.74 -17.59
C PHE A 445 -21.24 -24.72 -18.72
N LYS A 446 -20.83 -24.18 -19.87
CA LYS A 446 -20.37 -24.93 -21.05
C LYS A 446 -18.88 -24.67 -21.27
N ILE A 447 -18.12 -25.70 -21.63
CA ILE A 447 -16.73 -25.55 -22.07
C ILE A 447 -16.72 -25.09 -23.54
N GLY A 448 -16.03 -23.97 -23.78
CA GLY A 448 -15.85 -23.34 -25.09
C GLY A 448 -14.50 -23.66 -25.73
N GLN A 449 -14.05 -22.75 -26.58
CA GLN A 449 -12.75 -22.83 -27.26
C GLN A 449 -11.59 -22.44 -26.33
N PHE A 450 -10.35 -22.62 -26.80
CA PHE A 450 -9.17 -22.12 -26.10
C PHE A 450 -9.22 -20.60 -25.90
N PRO A 451 -8.68 -20.08 -24.78
CA PRO A 451 -8.74 -18.66 -24.46
C PRO A 451 -8.00 -17.79 -25.49
N LEU A 452 -8.69 -16.79 -25.99
CA LEU A 452 -8.15 -15.72 -26.84
C LEU A 452 -8.32 -14.39 -26.12
N VAL A 453 -7.26 -13.58 -26.05
CA VAL A 453 -7.34 -12.26 -25.41
C VAL A 453 -8.30 -11.37 -26.21
N SER A 454 -9.43 -11.03 -25.59
CA SER A 454 -10.49 -10.23 -26.21
C SER A 454 -10.54 -8.81 -25.64
N LYS A 455 -10.06 -8.62 -24.41
CA LYS A 455 -10.05 -7.34 -23.70
C LYS A 455 -8.84 -7.27 -22.77
N ILE A 456 -8.26 -6.07 -22.67
CA ILE A 456 -7.23 -5.73 -21.69
C ILE A 456 -7.79 -4.59 -20.83
N GLU A 457 -7.69 -4.72 -19.51
CA GLU A 457 -7.96 -3.64 -18.56
C GLU A 457 -6.66 -3.30 -17.83
N LEU A 458 -6.35 -2.00 -17.77
CA LEU A 458 -5.25 -1.47 -16.97
C LEU A 458 -5.84 -0.81 -15.73
N GLY A 459 -5.41 -1.25 -14.57
CA GLY A 459 -5.84 -0.77 -13.26
C GLY A 459 -4.90 0.29 -12.69
N GLU A 460 -4.85 0.35 -11.36
CA GLU A 460 -3.97 1.28 -10.64
C GLU A 460 -2.50 1.02 -10.96
N MET A 461 -1.74 2.12 -11.03
CA MET A 461 -0.30 2.13 -11.21
C MET A 461 0.38 2.50 -9.89
N THR A 462 1.37 1.72 -9.51
CA THR A 462 2.23 1.98 -8.35
C THR A 462 3.68 2.12 -8.80
N TYR A 463 4.40 3.08 -8.25
CA TYR A 463 5.83 3.22 -8.49
C TYR A 463 6.62 2.64 -7.32
N SER A 464 7.82 2.14 -7.59
CA SER A 464 8.75 1.64 -6.58
C SER A 464 9.05 2.69 -5.49
N ASN A 465 9.22 2.24 -4.24
CA ASN A 465 9.62 3.07 -3.10
C ASN A 465 8.69 4.28 -2.83
N ASP A 466 7.38 4.11 -2.97
CA ASP A 466 6.36 5.15 -2.77
C ASP A 466 6.54 6.41 -3.65
N LYS A 467 7.27 6.27 -4.77
CA LYS A 467 7.47 7.35 -5.74
C LYS A 467 6.18 7.68 -6.49
N THR A 468 6.21 8.78 -7.24
CA THR A 468 5.11 9.22 -8.11
C THR A 468 5.47 9.26 -9.59
N ALA A 469 6.71 8.91 -9.94
CA ALA A 469 7.26 8.87 -11.29
C ALA A 469 8.49 7.94 -11.32
N ILE A 470 8.91 7.53 -12.53
CA ILE A 470 10.20 6.85 -12.77
C ILE A 470 11.29 7.93 -12.90
N HIS A 471 12.38 7.81 -12.13
CA HIS A 471 13.49 8.77 -12.17
C HIS A 471 14.74 8.20 -12.84
N SER A 472 15.11 6.96 -12.51
CA SER A 472 16.36 6.37 -12.95
C SER A 472 16.30 4.84 -13.08
N THR A 473 17.39 4.23 -13.55
CA THR A 473 17.51 2.77 -13.66
C THR A 473 17.35 2.12 -12.29
N GLY A 474 16.47 1.12 -12.21
CA GLY A 474 16.09 0.45 -10.98
C GLY A 474 14.71 0.87 -10.44
N ASP A 475 14.20 2.02 -10.87
CA ASP A 475 12.79 2.37 -10.62
C ASP A 475 11.87 1.56 -11.54
N GLU A 476 10.78 1.05 -10.96
CA GLU A 476 9.73 0.34 -11.67
C GLU A 476 8.38 1.05 -11.46
N ALA A 477 7.58 1.15 -12.52
CA ALA A 477 6.15 1.40 -12.41
C ALA A 477 5.42 0.09 -12.70
N VAL A 478 4.66 -0.41 -11.73
CA VAL A 478 3.87 -1.63 -11.83
C VAL A 478 2.42 -1.24 -12.08
N ILE A 479 1.86 -1.71 -13.19
CA ILE A 479 0.48 -1.45 -13.60
C ILE A 479 -0.28 -2.76 -13.47
N LYS A 480 -1.34 -2.76 -12.64
CA LYS A 480 -2.30 -3.88 -12.62
C LYS A 480 -2.85 -4.08 -14.02
N MET A 481 -2.70 -5.27 -14.57
CA MET A 481 -3.15 -5.59 -15.92
C MET A 481 -3.98 -6.86 -15.87
N THR A 482 -5.25 -6.76 -16.25
CA THR A 482 -6.14 -7.92 -16.35
C THR A 482 -6.48 -8.16 -17.81
N GLN A 483 -6.15 -9.35 -18.31
CA GLN A 483 -6.54 -9.81 -19.64
C GLN A 483 -7.78 -10.69 -19.52
N PHE A 484 -8.73 -10.53 -20.44
CA PHE A 484 -9.94 -11.34 -20.47
C PHE A 484 -10.01 -12.17 -21.76
N ASP A 485 -10.52 -13.38 -21.63
CA ASP A 485 -10.82 -14.25 -22.75
C ASP A 485 -12.08 -13.79 -23.50
N GLN A 486 -12.39 -14.43 -24.63
CA GLN A 486 -13.56 -14.14 -25.47
C GLN A 486 -14.92 -14.40 -24.79
N TYR A 487 -14.93 -15.03 -23.62
CA TYR A 487 -16.12 -15.29 -22.81
C TYR A 487 -16.18 -14.43 -21.54
N GLY A 488 -15.20 -13.54 -21.34
CA GLY A 488 -15.11 -12.64 -20.20
C GLY A 488 -14.45 -13.25 -18.95
N GLY A 489 -13.82 -14.42 -19.06
CA GLY A 489 -13.01 -15.01 -18.00
C GLY A 489 -11.63 -14.35 -17.90
N GLU A 490 -11.09 -14.19 -16.69
CA GLU A 490 -9.74 -13.66 -16.50
C GLU A 490 -8.68 -14.67 -16.94
N ILE A 491 -7.69 -14.19 -17.70
CA ILE A 491 -6.55 -14.96 -18.18
C ILE A 491 -5.42 -14.82 -17.15
N THR A 492 -4.97 -15.95 -16.64
CA THR A 492 -3.87 -16.09 -15.67
C THR A 492 -2.58 -16.53 -16.37
N ALA A 493 -1.43 -16.46 -15.69
CA ALA A 493 -0.14 -16.92 -16.19
C ALA A 493 -0.14 -18.41 -16.58
N ASP A 494 -0.98 -19.22 -15.91
CA ASP A 494 -1.15 -20.66 -16.18
C ASP A 494 -2.29 -20.95 -17.18
N SER A 495 -2.95 -19.91 -17.70
CA SER A 495 -3.99 -20.09 -18.69
C SER A 495 -3.42 -20.52 -20.05
N GLY A 496 -4.27 -21.14 -20.87
CA GLY A 496 -3.89 -21.88 -22.08
C GLY A 496 -3.97 -23.40 -21.90
N SER A 497 -3.31 -24.12 -22.80
CA SER A 497 -3.25 -25.57 -22.89
C SER A 497 -1.83 -26.06 -23.19
N LYS A 498 -1.61 -27.39 -23.22
CA LYS A 498 -0.35 -27.98 -23.70
C LYS A 498 -0.06 -27.55 -25.15
N ASP A 499 -1.09 -27.40 -25.98
CA ASP A 499 -0.97 -27.20 -27.43
C ASP A 499 -1.26 -25.74 -27.86
N SER A 500 -1.57 -24.84 -26.93
CA SER A 500 -1.84 -23.43 -27.22
C SER A 500 -1.50 -22.56 -26.02
N LYS A 501 -0.37 -21.84 -26.10
CA LYS A 501 0.06 -20.87 -25.09
C LYS A 501 -0.57 -19.51 -25.37
N ILE A 502 -0.91 -18.78 -24.31
CA ILE A 502 -1.27 -17.37 -24.41
C ILE A 502 -0.05 -16.57 -24.84
N GLN A 503 -0.20 -15.70 -25.85
CA GLN A 503 0.87 -14.80 -26.27
C GLN A 503 1.10 -13.71 -25.21
N GLU A 504 2.35 -13.30 -25.03
CA GLU A 504 2.66 -12.14 -24.18
C GLU A 504 2.20 -10.84 -24.86
N PRO A 505 1.73 -9.85 -24.10
CA PRO A 505 1.36 -8.55 -24.64
C PRO A 505 2.59 -7.79 -25.13
N ASN A 506 2.35 -6.88 -26.08
CA ASN A 506 3.33 -5.95 -26.60
C ASN A 506 3.15 -4.57 -25.97
N PHE A 507 4.23 -3.82 -25.89
CA PHE A 507 4.28 -2.50 -25.26
C PHE A 507 4.84 -1.44 -26.21
N GLN A 508 4.27 -0.24 -26.16
CA GLN A 508 4.79 0.94 -26.87
C GLN A 508 4.64 2.16 -26.00
N PHE A 509 5.65 3.03 -26.05
CA PHE A 509 5.66 4.31 -25.35
C PHE A 509 5.62 5.45 -26.36
N ILE A 510 4.71 6.39 -26.13
CA ILE A 510 4.58 7.62 -26.92
C ILE A 510 4.72 8.81 -25.96
N PRO A 511 5.74 9.68 -26.12
CA PRO A 511 5.87 10.85 -25.26
C PRO A 511 4.68 11.80 -25.42
N LYS A 512 4.18 12.35 -24.31
CA LYS A 512 3.20 13.44 -24.33
C LYS A 512 3.94 14.78 -24.34
N GLY A 513 3.72 15.58 -25.39
CA GLY A 513 4.31 16.91 -25.55
C GLY A 513 5.70 16.89 -26.18
N ASN A 514 6.44 17.99 -26.05
CA ASN A 514 7.72 18.22 -26.70
C ASN A 514 8.90 17.58 -25.93
N ILE A 515 8.86 16.27 -25.73
CA ILE A 515 10.01 15.51 -25.23
C ILE A 515 10.87 15.13 -26.44
N TYR A 516 12.03 15.78 -26.59
CA TYR A 516 12.98 15.51 -27.67
C TYR A 516 14.06 14.51 -27.20
N GLY A 517 14.15 13.33 -27.84
CA GLY A 517 15.17 12.32 -27.54
C GLY A 517 14.70 10.88 -27.81
N GLU A 518 15.62 9.90 -27.68
CA GLU A 518 15.27 8.48 -27.74
C GLU A 518 14.46 8.06 -26.50
N ASN A 519 13.47 7.17 -26.67
CA ASN A 519 12.65 6.66 -25.57
C ASN A 519 13.51 5.86 -24.56
N PRO A 520 13.63 6.35 -23.30
CA PRO A 520 14.42 5.71 -22.27
C PRO A 520 13.71 4.53 -21.59
N LEU A 521 12.41 4.34 -21.83
CA LEU A 521 11.59 3.34 -21.16
C LEU A 521 11.46 2.03 -21.94
N ASP A 522 11.32 0.94 -21.20
CA ASP A 522 10.93 -0.38 -21.69
C ASP A 522 9.92 -1.03 -20.73
N ALA A 523 9.26 -2.11 -21.16
CA ALA A 523 8.28 -2.82 -20.33
C ALA A 523 8.35 -4.34 -20.50
N LYS A 524 7.98 -5.05 -19.43
CA LYS A 524 7.86 -6.51 -19.37
C LYS A 524 6.58 -6.91 -18.64
N THR A 525 6.21 -8.18 -18.74
CA THR A 525 5.17 -8.80 -17.91
C THR A 525 5.79 -9.60 -16.77
N GLU A 526 5.26 -9.44 -15.57
CA GLU A 526 5.73 -10.16 -14.37
C GLU A 526 4.55 -10.32 -13.41
N ASP A 527 4.43 -11.47 -12.73
CA ASP A 527 3.44 -11.67 -11.66
C ASP A 527 4.09 -11.24 -10.33
N LYS A 528 3.92 -9.94 -10.00
CA LYS A 528 4.58 -9.28 -8.87
C LYS A 528 3.92 -9.60 -7.54
N ASP A 529 2.62 -9.84 -7.52
CA ASP A 529 1.87 -10.11 -6.29
C ASP A 529 1.57 -11.60 -6.06
N SER A 530 2.04 -12.46 -6.98
CA SER A 530 1.84 -13.91 -6.95
C SER A 530 0.35 -14.27 -6.94
N ASP A 531 -0.50 -13.41 -7.49
CA ASP A 531 -1.93 -13.68 -7.64
C ASP A 531 -2.23 -14.51 -8.89
N GLY A 532 -1.23 -14.85 -9.70
CA GLY A 532 -1.36 -15.64 -10.92
C GLY A 532 -1.76 -14.80 -12.15
N VAL A 533 -1.95 -13.50 -12.03
CA VAL A 533 -2.12 -12.55 -13.14
C VAL A 533 -0.79 -11.82 -13.32
N LYS A 534 -0.42 -11.50 -14.57
CA LYS A 534 0.82 -10.76 -14.83
C LYS A 534 0.52 -9.27 -14.93
N GLU A 535 1.25 -8.46 -14.18
CA GLU A 535 1.29 -7.01 -14.29
C GLU A 535 2.16 -6.55 -15.45
N ALA A 536 1.92 -5.33 -15.94
CA ALA A 536 2.87 -4.64 -16.79
C ALA A 536 3.87 -3.87 -15.91
N VAL A 537 5.16 -4.15 -16.07
CA VAL A 537 6.25 -3.53 -15.31
C VAL A 537 7.07 -2.67 -16.26
N VAL A 538 7.01 -1.36 -16.05
CA VAL A 538 7.75 -0.35 -16.83
C VAL A 538 9.02 0.02 -16.09
N PHE A 539 10.14 0.08 -16.80
CA PHE A 539 11.46 0.39 -16.25
C PHE A 539 12.30 1.23 -17.23
N VAL A 540 13.39 1.81 -16.73
CA VAL A 540 14.37 2.52 -17.58
C VAL A 540 15.34 1.52 -18.19
N LYS A 541 15.55 1.58 -19.51
CA LYS A 541 16.56 0.78 -20.23
C LYS A 541 17.94 0.96 -19.59
N SER A 542 18.71 -0.12 -19.51
CA SER A 542 19.99 -0.14 -18.81
C SER A 542 21.03 0.83 -19.39
N ASP A 543 20.92 1.19 -20.68
CA ASP A 543 21.80 2.12 -21.38
C ASP A 543 21.26 3.56 -21.49
N LYS A 544 20.08 3.85 -20.92
CA LYS A 544 19.39 5.16 -21.03
C LYS A 544 19.22 5.85 -19.68
N LYS A 545 18.89 7.15 -19.72
CA LYS A 545 18.58 7.99 -18.56
C LYS A 545 17.36 8.86 -18.82
N ILE A 546 16.65 9.25 -17.76
CA ILE A 546 15.59 10.27 -17.84
C ILE A 546 16.25 11.65 -17.77
N THR A 547 16.20 12.40 -18.87
CA THR A 547 16.81 13.74 -18.97
C THR A 547 15.79 14.87 -18.90
N THR A 548 14.50 14.55 -19.04
CA THR A 548 13.40 15.52 -19.01
C THR A 548 12.22 14.98 -18.22
N THR A 549 11.56 15.86 -17.47
CA THR A 549 10.33 15.52 -16.72
C THR A 549 9.13 15.59 -17.66
N GLY A 550 8.25 14.59 -17.59
CA GLY A 550 7.08 14.52 -18.47
C GLY A 550 6.26 13.24 -18.30
N GLU A 551 5.40 12.96 -19.27
CA GLU A 551 4.57 11.75 -19.30
C GLU A 551 4.75 10.99 -20.61
N TYR A 552 4.72 9.67 -20.54
CA TYR A 552 4.62 8.78 -21.68
C TYR A 552 3.26 8.08 -21.67
N THR A 553 2.57 8.06 -22.80
CA THR A 553 1.44 7.15 -23.02
C THR A 553 2.00 5.74 -23.24
N LEU A 554 1.72 4.84 -22.30
CA LEU A 554 1.94 3.40 -22.46
C LEU A 554 0.75 2.80 -23.20
N SER A 555 0.99 2.24 -24.37
CA SER A 555 0.04 1.41 -25.11
C SER A 555 0.40 -0.06 -24.93
N VAL A 556 -0.58 -0.86 -24.53
CA VAL A 556 -0.47 -2.31 -24.36
C VAL A 556 -1.41 -2.97 -25.35
N TRP A 557 -0.95 -3.95 -26.11
CA TRP A 557 -1.82 -4.73 -27.00
C TRP A 557 -1.46 -6.21 -27.05
N ASN A 558 -2.47 -7.05 -27.23
CA ASN A 558 -2.32 -8.48 -27.43
C ASN A 558 -3.41 -8.96 -28.40
N GLY A 559 -2.99 -9.50 -29.54
CA GLY A 559 -3.91 -9.73 -30.66
C GLY A 559 -4.62 -8.44 -31.08
N GLY A 560 -5.95 -8.46 -31.10
CA GLY A 560 -6.79 -7.29 -31.40
C GLY A 560 -7.16 -6.41 -30.20
N ALA A 561 -6.87 -6.86 -28.97
CA ALA A 561 -7.19 -6.12 -27.76
C ALA A 561 -6.08 -5.11 -27.43
N ASN A 562 -6.47 -3.89 -27.04
CA ASN A 562 -5.53 -2.85 -26.65
C ASN A 562 -6.07 -2.03 -25.46
N ALA A 563 -5.15 -1.47 -24.68
CA ALA A 563 -5.43 -0.54 -23.60
C ALA A 563 -4.29 0.47 -23.47
N GLN A 564 -4.58 1.66 -22.93
CA GLN A 564 -3.59 2.72 -22.76
C GLN A 564 -3.64 3.31 -21.35
N THR A 565 -2.48 3.71 -20.84
CA THR A 565 -2.35 4.46 -19.59
C THR A 565 -1.19 5.45 -19.69
N SER A 566 -1.00 6.31 -18.69
CA SER A 566 0.06 7.32 -18.67
C SER A 566 1.09 7.01 -17.58
N VAL A 567 2.36 6.92 -17.96
CA VAL A 567 3.50 6.70 -17.08
C VAL A 567 4.24 8.03 -16.91
N LYS A 568 4.42 8.47 -15.66
CA LYS A 568 5.17 9.68 -15.33
C LYS A 568 6.66 9.37 -15.24
N VAL A 569 7.46 10.28 -15.80
CA VAL A 569 8.91 10.30 -15.61
C VAL A 569 9.34 11.66 -15.05
N SER A 570 10.41 11.68 -14.27
CA SER A 570 10.98 12.93 -13.77
C SER A 570 12.49 12.91 -13.91
N ALA A 571 13.06 13.98 -14.49
CA ALA A 571 14.49 14.18 -14.48
C ALA A 571 15.00 14.36 -13.04
N SER A 572 16.22 13.88 -12.77
CA SER A 572 16.87 14.07 -11.47
C SER A 572 17.14 15.56 -11.25
N LYS A 573 16.64 16.09 -10.13
CA LYS A 573 16.87 17.47 -9.70
C LYS A 573 18.35 17.77 -9.57
N ILE A 574 18.76 19.00 -9.91
CA ILE A 574 20.15 19.43 -9.82
C ILE A 574 20.40 20.05 -8.45
N ALA A 575 21.37 19.52 -7.70
CA ALA A 575 21.80 20.13 -6.45
C ALA A 575 22.49 21.46 -6.73
N THR A 576 21.99 22.54 -6.13
CA THR A 576 22.60 23.87 -6.24
C THR A 576 23.11 24.38 -4.90
N LYS A 577 22.50 24.01 -3.76
CA LYS A 577 22.89 24.45 -2.40
C LYS A 577 23.12 23.26 -1.46
N PHE A 578 24.00 23.42 -0.48
CA PHE A 578 24.35 22.37 0.49
C PHE A 578 24.40 22.86 1.95
N ASP A 579 24.01 21.99 2.88
CA ASP A 579 24.18 22.18 4.33
C ASP A 579 24.69 20.88 4.97
N PHE A 580 25.80 20.95 5.71
CA PHE A 580 26.30 19.78 6.44
C PHE A 580 25.55 19.60 7.78
N GLY A 581 25.37 18.34 8.16
CA GLY A 581 24.71 17.93 9.39
C GLY A 581 25.70 17.38 10.42
N ASN A 582 25.26 16.38 11.17
CA ASN A 582 26.04 15.74 12.23
C ASN A 582 26.64 14.42 11.73
N PHE A 583 27.67 13.97 12.44
CA PHE A 583 28.20 12.63 12.27
C PHE A 583 27.32 11.56 12.92
N SER A 584 27.51 10.30 12.51
CA SER A 584 26.88 9.11 13.09
C SER A 584 27.33 8.83 14.53
N LYS A 585 28.41 9.46 14.99
CA LYS A 585 28.92 9.43 16.37
C LYS A 585 28.87 10.84 16.96
N ASN A 586 28.53 10.97 18.24
CA ASN A 586 28.50 12.28 18.89
C ASN A 586 29.90 12.87 19.05
N THR A 587 30.88 11.99 19.26
CA THR A 587 32.29 12.34 19.36
C THR A 587 33.07 11.65 18.24
N ILE A 588 33.93 12.37 17.54
CA ILE A 588 34.83 11.79 16.54
C ILE A 588 36.17 11.56 17.22
N ALA A 589 36.57 10.30 17.40
CA ALA A 589 37.78 9.93 18.13
C ALA A 589 38.81 9.25 17.21
N VAL A 590 40.09 9.36 17.57
CA VAL A 590 41.17 8.63 16.86
C VAL A 590 40.89 7.12 16.86
N GLY A 591 41.07 6.50 15.69
CA GLY A 591 40.86 5.07 15.51
C GLY A 591 39.41 4.68 15.21
N ASP A 592 38.45 5.62 15.30
CA ASP A 592 37.10 5.38 14.82
C ASP A 592 37.15 5.03 13.31
N LYS A 593 36.47 3.94 12.95
CA LYS A 593 36.25 3.46 11.59
C LYS A 593 34.78 3.66 11.21
N ASP A 594 34.50 3.71 9.90
CA ASP A 594 33.16 3.74 9.31
C ASP A 594 32.25 4.83 9.91
N ILE A 595 32.71 6.08 9.83
CA ILE A 595 31.98 7.23 10.34
C ILE A 595 31.23 7.91 9.19
N TYR A 596 29.97 8.26 9.41
CA TYR A 596 29.13 8.86 8.38
C TYR A 596 28.77 10.29 8.74
N LEU A 597 28.95 11.25 7.83
CA LEU A 597 28.50 12.62 7.97
C LEU A 597 27.25 12.85 7.12
N GLU A 598 26.21 13.38 7.76
CA GLU A 598 24.99 13.79 7.08
C GLU A 598 25.20 15.11 6.33
N PHE A 599 24.53 15.26 5.18
CA PHE A 599 24.37 16.55 4.52
C PHE A 599 23.01 16.60 3.82
N LYS A 600 22.57 17.83 3.55
CA LYS A 600 21.39 18.13 2.76
C LYS A 600 21.81 18.88 1.51
N ALA A 601 21.21 18.53 0.38
CA ALA A 601 21.32 19.26 -0.87
C ALA A 601 19.95 19.85 -1.25
N TYR A 602 19.93 20.98 -1.95
CA TYR A 602 18.71 21.64 -2.40
C TYR A 602 18.77 22.01 -3.88
N ASP A 603 17.63 21.99 -4.56
CA ASP A 603 17.50 22.44 -5.95
C ASP A 603 17.50 23.98 -6.06
N ALA A 604 17.45 24.52 -7.28
CA ALA A 604 17.49 25.97 -7.53
C ALA A 604 16.30 26.70 -6.90
N GLU A 605 15.18 26.01 -6.74
CA GLU A 605 13.95 26.50 -6.12
C GLU A 605 13.99 26.41 -4.57
N GLY A 606 15.05 25.81 -4.01
CA GLY A 606 15.25 25.67 -2.57
C GLY A 606 14.59 24.44 -1.95
N ASN A 607 14.07 23.49 -2.74
CA ASN A 607 13.54 22.24 -2.24
C ASN A 607 14.68 21.28 -1.91
N GLN A 608 14.58 20.59 -0.77
CA GLN A 608 15.57 19.60 -0.36
C GLN A 608 15.50 18.36 -1.28
N LEU A 609 16.66 17.91 -1.76
CA LEU A 609 16.81 16.67 -2.52
C LEU A 609 16.69 15.45 -1.60
N THR A 610 16.15 14.39 -2.17
CA THR A 610 16.13 13.04 -1.60
C THR A 610 17.50 12.37 -1.68
N GLN A 611 17.70 11.26 -0.94
CA GLN A 611 18.95 10.48 -1.00
C GLN A 611 19.23 9.92 -2.40
N ASP A 612 18.18 9.50 -3.13
CA ASP A 612 18.30 9.04 -4.51
C ASP A 612 18.78 10.17 -5.44
N GLU A 613 18.18 11.36 -5.33
CA GLU A 613 18.59 12.52 -6.11
C GLU A 613 20.03 12.96 -5.76
N ILE A 614 20.42 12.87 -4.48
CA ILE A 614 21.82 13.11 -4.06
C ILE A 614 22.76 12.11 -4.76
N VAL A 615 22.46 10.82 -4.72
CA VAL A 615 23.27 9.76 -5.34
C VAL A 615 23.37 9.96 -6.85
N ASP A 616 22.27 10.34 -7.51
CA ASP A 616 22.26 10.64 -8.94
C ASP A 616 23.19 11.81 -9.28
N ASN A 617 23.14 12.90 -8.51
CA ASN A 617 24.03 14.05 -8.73
C ASN A 617 25.51 13.68 -8.55
N VAL A 618 25.82 12.80 -7.58
CA VAL A 618 27.18 12.31 -7.36
C VAL A 618 27.64 11.38 -8.49
N LYS A 619 26.78 10.45 -8.94
CA LYS A 619 27.07 9.56 -10.10
C LYS A 619 27.28 10.36 -11.38
N ASP A 620 26.54 11.45 -11.56
CA ASP A 620 26.68 12.39 -12.68
C ASP A 620 27.84 13.39 -12.49
N LYS A 621 28.64 13.27 -11.42
CA LYS A 621 29.80 14.12 -11.11
C LYS A 621 29.46 15.61 -11.00
N ARG A 622 28.26 15.92 -10.54
CA ARG A 622 27.78 17.31 -10.42
C ARG A 622 28.30 18.03 -9.19
N PHE A 623 28.78 17.29 -8.19
CA PHE A 623 29.57 17.80 -7.07
C PHE A 623 30.46 16.69 -6.50
N ASN A 624 31.45 17.05 -5.70
CA ASN A 624 32.27 16.12 -4.95
C ASN A 624 32.59 16.65 -3.55
N PHE A 625 33.26 15.84 -2.73
CA PHE A 625 33.68 16.21 -1.39
C PHE A 625 35.19 16.09 -1.24
N GLN A 626 35.76 17.00 -0.46
CA GLN A 626 37.14 16.96 -0.01
C GLN A 626 37.20 17.09 1.50
N VAL A 627 38.24 16.53 2.10
CA VAL A 627 38.54 16.66 3.51
C VAL A 627 39.98 17.13 3.69
N ASN A 628 40.15 18.14 4.53
CA ASN A 628 41.47 18.59 4.99
C ASN A 628 41.59 18.31 6.49
N GLY A 629 42.42 17.33 6.84
CA GLY A 629 42.67 16.88 8.20
C GLY A 629 42.92 15.37 8.27
N PRO A 630 43.06 14.79 9.48
CA PRO A 630 43.43 13.39 9.67
C PRO A 630 42.26 12.40 9.49
N MET A 631 41.29 12.72 8.63
CA MET A 631 40.16 11.84 8.30
C MET A 631 40.29 11.42 6.83
N GLU A 632 40.03 10.15 6.55
CA GLU A 632 40.20 9.59 5.22
C GLU A 632 38.88 9.04 4.66
N PHE A 633 38.57 9.41 3.43
CA PHE A 633 37.58 8.70 2.61
C PHE A 633 38.16 7.37 2.14
N GLY A 634 37.30 6.42 1.79
CA GLY A 634 37.74 5.18 1.15
C GLY A 634 36.95 3.95 1.58
N PRO A 635 37.27 2.80 0.97
CA PRO A 635 36.57 1.57 1.24
C PRO A 635 36.99 0.94 2.57
N THR A 636 36.08 0.21 3.18
CA THR A 636 36.32 -0.70 4.31
C THR A 636 35.73 -2.08 4.00
N ALA A 637 35.84 -3.03 4.93
CA ALA A 637 35.11 -4.29 4.82
C ALA A 637 33.58 -4.07 4.85
N ASP A 638 33.13 -3.01 5.53
CA ASP A 638 31.71 -2.71 5.68
C ASP A 638 31.15 -1.84 4.54
N VAL A 639 32.01 -1.02 3.93
CA VAL A 639 31.66 -0.15 2.79
C VAL A 639 32.66 -0.39 1.65
N PRO A 640 32.46 -1.42 0.81
CA PRO A 640 33.35 -1.72 -0.30
C PRO A 640 33.35 -0.61 -1.38
N SER A 641 34.39 -0.57 -2.21
CA SER A 641 34.56 0.44 -3.27
C SER A 641 33.40 0.57 -4.24
N SER A 642 32.60 -0.48 -4.41
CA SER A 642 31.40 -0.55 -5.24
C SER A 642 30.21 0.23 -4.66
N MET A 643 30.17 0.42 -3.35
CA MET A 643 29.17 1.24 -2.67
C MET A 643 29.56 2.72 -2.60
N LEU A 644 30.76 3.08 -3.04
CA LEU A 644 31.27 4.44 -2.97
C LEU A 644 31.36 5.04 -4.37
N ASP A 645 31.18 6.35 -4.45
CA ASP A 645 31.38 7.09 -5.71
C ASP A 645 32.74 6.78 -6.34
N SER A 646 32.80 6.78 -7.67
CA SER A 646 33.95 6.25 -8.40
C SER A 646 35.22 7.08 -8.28
N GLU A 647 35.10 8.38 -7.97
CA GLU A 647 36.19 9.34 -8.09
C GLU A 647 36.84 9.65 -6.73
N TYR A 648 36.05 10.04 -5.73
CA TYR A 648 36.55 10.48 -4.42
C TYR A 648 36.30 9.46 -3.32
N LYS A 649 35.46 8.45 -3.58
CA LYS A 649 35.13 7.38 -2.63
C LYS A 649 34.59 7.93 -1.31
N ALA A 650 33.88 9.06 -1.37
CA ALA A 650 33.42 9.84 -0.24
C ALA A 650 31.93 9.61 0.06
N VAL A 651 31.08 9.41 -0.95
CA VAL A 651 29.61 9.28 -0.76
C VAL A 651 29.18 7.83 -0.92
N VAL A 652 28.37 7.38 0.03
CA VAL A 652 27.74 6.05 -0.01
C VAL A 652 26.57 6.07 -1.00
N LEU A 653 26.62 5.20 -2.00
CA LEU A 653 25.66 5.12 -3.10
C LEU A 653 24.49 4.16 -2.81
N SER A 654 24.62 3.29 -1.81
CA SER A 654 23.66 2.22 -1.51
C SER A 654 23.68 1.80 -0.03
N GLY A 655 22.71 0.99 0.40
CA GLY A 655 22.61 0.52 1.79
C GLY A 655 22.10 1.57 2.79
N GLU A 656 22.22 1.30 4.10
CA GLU A 656 21.62 2.11 5.17
C GLU A 656 22.14 3.57 5.20
N HIS A 657 23.38 3.77 4.80
CA HIS A 657 24.03 5.08 4.83
C HIS A 657 24.01 5.78 3.48
N LYS A 658 23.17 5.34 2.54
CA LYS A 658 22.99 5.93 1.22
C LYS A 658 22.82 7.46 1.30
N GLY A 659 23.54 8.17 0.45
CA GLY A 659 23.55 9.63 0.38
C GLY A 659 24.30 10.32 1.51
N LYS A 660 24.99 9.58 2.40
CA LYS A 660 25.87 10.16 3.43
C LYS A 660 27.33 10.12 2.98
N ILE A 661 28.15 11.00 3.57
CA ILE A 661 29.60 11.01 3.36
C ILE A 661 30.21 9.98 4.32
N HIS A 662 31.02 9.05 3.82
CA HIS A 662 31.68 8.00 4.60
C HIS A 662 33.16 8.28 4.76
N PHE A 663 33.62 8.18 6.00
CA PHE A 663 35.03 8.24 6.38
C PHE A 663 35.44 6.85 6.87
N ALA A 664 36.39 6.25 6.16
CA ALA A 664 36.92 4.92 6.47
C ALA A 664 37.61 4.90 7.84
N LYS A 665 38.33 5.99 8.18
CA LYS A 665 39.18 6.04 9.37
C LYS A 665 39.50 7.47 9.83
N VAL A 666 39.70 7.61 11.15
CA VAL A 666 40.34 8.78 11.79
C VAL A 666 41.77 8.40 12.22
N ASN A 667 42.78 9.01 11.60
CA ASN A 667 44.18 8.59 11.74
C ASN A 667 44.89 9.16 12.96
N SER A 668 44.61 10.40 13.34
CA SER A 668 45.29 11.06 14.45
C SER A 668 44.44 12.19 15.02
N LYS A 669 44.83 12.64 16.21
CA LYS A 669 44.23 13.82 16.83
C LYS A 669 44.72 15.06 16.11
N ASN A 670 43.79 15.93 15.72
CA ASN A 670 44.13 17.25 15.20
C ASN A 670 44.05 18.26 16.35
N ASN A 671 45.13 19.02 16.57
CA ASN A 671 45.11 20.15 17.51
C ASN A 671 44.38 21.38 16.93
N GLY A 672 43.94 21.32 15.66
CA GLY A 672 43.04 22.28 15.00
C GLY A 672 41.74 21.63 14.49
N GLN A 673 41.04 22.31 13.57
CA GLN A 673 39.79 21.82 12.97
C GLN A 673 40.04 20.97 11.72
N VAL A 674 39.25 19.92 11.53
CA VAL A 674 39.12 19.14 10.28
C VAL A 674 38.06 19.79 9.41
N TRP A 675 38.38 20.09 8.16
CA TRP A 675 37.47 20.78 7.25
C TRP A 675 36.92 19.81 6.22
N VAL A 676 35.61 19.59 6.24
CA VAL A 676 34.91 18.94 5.14
C VAL A 676 34.33 20.02 4.25
N TYR A 677 34.60 19.96 2.95
CA TYR A 677 34.13 20.97 2.02
C TYR A 677 33.77 20.40 0.65
N ILE A 678 32.89 21.13 -0.03
CA ILE A 678 32.47 20.89 -1.42
C ILE A 678 33.17 21.95 -2.27
N PRO A 679 34.18 21.60 -3.10
CA PRO A 679 34.75 22.54 -4.04
C PRO A 679 33.74 22.85 -5.15
N SER A 680 33.72 24.09 -5.65
CA SER A 680 32.81 24.58 -6.69
C SER A 680 32.64 23.59 -7.84
N VAL A 681 31.40 23.15 -8.10
CA VAL A 681 31.08 22.35 -9.29
C VAL A 681 29.89 22.96 -10.03
N ILE A 682 30.13 23.28 -11.31
CA ILE A 682 29.22 23.67 -12.40
C ILE A 682 28.52 25.06 -12.34
N ASP A 683 28.43 25.74 -11.20
CA ASP A 683 28.17 27.20 -11.20
C ASP A 683 28.79 27.89 -9.97
N SER A 684 29.45 29.01 -10.19
CA SER A 684 30.66 29.46 -9.48
C SER A 684 30.50 30.01 -8.04
N ASN A 685 29.40 29.75 -7.33
CA ASN A 685 29.08 30.47 -6.08
C ASN A 685 28.65 29.65 -4.84
N ASN A 686 28.83 28.32 -4.78
CA ASN A 686 28.36 27.54 -3.62
C ASN A 686 29.42 26.65 -2.94
N ASN A 687 30.61 27.20 -2.70
CA ASN A 687 31.57 26.59 -1.77
C ASN A 687 30.95 26.51 -0.37
N LYS A 688 30.78 25.30 0.15
CA LYS A 688 30.42 25.06 1.55
C LYS A 688 31.56 24.35 2.25
N TYR A 689 31.95 24.85 3.42
CA TYR A 689 32.92 24.22 4.29
C TYR A 689 32.36 24.20 5.71
N GLN A 690 32.65 23.12 6.45
CA GLN A 690 32.29 23.02 7.85
C GLN A 690 33.45 22.40 8.64
N PRO A 691 33.91 23.08 9.71
CA PRO A 691 34.92 22.53 10.58
C PRO A 691 34.34 21.54 11.59
N TYR A 692 35.12 20.52 11.91
CA TYR A 692 34.85 19.53 12.94
C TYR A 692 36.09 19.29 13.80
N THR A 693 35.91 18.71 14.99
CA THR A 693 37.00 18.42 15.92
C THR A 693 37.16 16.92 16.10
N THR A 694 38.40 16.42 16.01
CA THR A 694 38.74 15.05 16.39
C THR A 694 39.30 15.01 17.81
N ASN A 695 38.98 13.95 18.55
CA ASN A 695 39.30 13.77 19.96
C ASN A 695 40.23 12.56 20.15
N GLU A 696 40.74 12.40 21.36
CA GLU A 696 41.60 11.26 21.74
C GLU A 696 40.89 9.92 21.52
N ALA A 697 41.68 8.86 21.33
CA ALA A 697 41.16 7.51 21.13
C ALA A 697 40.24 7.07 22.28
N ARG A 698 39.17 6.34 21.93
CA ARG A 698 38.21 5.80 22.89
C ARG A 698 38.88 4.77 23.79
N TYR A 699 38.44 4.67 25.04
CA TYR A 699 38.80 3.56 25.91
C TYR A 699 37.64 3.22 26.85
N PRO A 700 37.49 1.94 27.23
CA PRO A 700 36.43 1.54 28.17
C PRO A 700 36.66 2.22 29.52
N SER A 701 35.64 2.92 30.01
CA SER A 701 35.69 3.67 31.26
C SER A 701 34.89 2.98 32.36
N THR A 702 33.70 2.46 32.04
CA THR A 702 32.71 1.99 33.02
C THR A 702 31.97 0.75 32.54
N ILE A 703 31.62 -0.17 33.44
CA ILE A 703 30.64 -1.23 33.19
C ILE A 703 29.33 -0.85 33.86
N LYS A 704 28.24 -0.79 33.08
CA LYS A 704 26.89 -0.49 33.53
C LYS A 704 26.01 -1.74 33.52
N GLU A 705 25.34 -2.03 34.64
CA GLU A 705 24.27 -3.04 34.67
C GLU A 705 23.00 -2.43 34.06
N VAL A 706 22.49 -3.05 32.99
CA VAL A 706 21.25 -2.63 32.32
C VAL A 706 20.08 -3.55 32.62
N PHE A 707 20.37 -4.79 33.05
CA PHE A 707 19.37 -5.69 33.62
C PHE A 707 20.01 -6.51 34.72
N GLN A 708 19.47 -6.42 35.94
CA GLN A 708 20.08 -7.04 37.11
C GLN A 708 19.87 -8.56 37.17
N GLY A 709 18.72 -9.06 36.74
CA GLY A 709 18.28 -10.43 37.04
C GLY A 709 18.12 -10.68 38.55
N ALA A 710 17.79 -11.92 38.96
CA ALA A 710 17.64 -12.25 40.38
C ALA A 710 19.00 -12.23 41.12
N ASN A 711 19.00 -11.85 42.40
CA ASN A 711 20.17 -11.91 43.29
C ASN A 711 20.16 -13.17 44.17
N LYS A 712 18.99 -13.74 44.42
CA LYS A 712 18.79 -15.02 45.11
C LYS A 712 18.45 -16.12 44.12
N SER A 713 18.79 -17.36 44.44
CA SER A 713 18.58 -18.53 43.60
C SER A 713 18.28 -19.78 44.43
N VAL A 714 17.45 -20.67 43.90
CA VAL A 714 17.44 -22.08 44.31
C VAL A 714 18.53 -22.83 43.53
N ALA A 715 19.07 -23.92 44.08
CA ALA A 715 20.03 -24.77 43.37
C ALA A 715 19.44 -25.28 42.03
N GLY A 716 20.27 -25.30 40.99
CA GLY A 716 19.90 -25.65 39.62
C GLY A 716 19.31 -24.50 38.79
N ALA A 717 19.02 -23.33 39.40
CA ALA A 717 18.42 -22.22 38.67
C ALA A 717 19.42 -21.44 37.80
N GLU A 718 18.87 -20.70 36.85
CA GLU A 718 19.57 -19.87 35.88
C GLU A 718 19.27 -18.38 36.13
N ILE A 719 20.31 -17.55 36.08
CA ILE A 719 20.24 -16.10 36.26
C ILE A 719 20.86 -15.44 35.03
N LYS A 720 20.23 -14.39 34.51
CA LYS A 720 20.65 -13.70 33.28
C LYS A 720 20.78 -12.19 33.43
N PRO A 721 21.79 -11.66 34.14
CA PRO A 721 22.08 -10.22 34.10
C PRO A 721 22.53 -9.77 32.70
N LYS A 722 22.40 -8.48 32.39
CA LYS A 722 22.89 -7.84 31.16
C LYS A 722 23.73 -6.61 31.52
N TYR A 723 24.90 -6.48 30.90
CA TYR A 723 25.84 -5.37 31.13
C TYR A 723 26.17 -4.64 29.84
N GLN A 724 26.57 -3.37 29.94
CA GLN A 724 27.14 -2.57 28.86
C GLN A 724 28.48 -2.01 29.30
N VAL A 725 29.46 -2.03 28.40
CA VAL A 725 30.72 -1.30 28.58
C VAL A 725 30.55 0.08 27.98
N ILE A 726 30.82 1.12 28.76
CA ILE A 726 30.71 2.52 28.38
C ILE A 726 32.13 3.10 28.26
N ASP A 727 32.37 3.87 27.21
CA ASP A 727 33.67 4.51 26.99
C ASP A 727 33.83 5.86 27.73
N ASN A 728 34.96 6.52 27.53
CA ASN A 728 35.28 7.82 28.13
C ASN A 728 34.46 9.00 27.59
N TYR A 729 33.60 8.78 26.59
CA TYR A 729 32.66 9.76 26.04
C TYR A 729 31.20 9.40 26.34
N SER A 730 30.96 8.46 27.27
CA SER A 730 29.63 7.98 27.66
C SER A 730 28.87 7.23 26.56
N GLU A 731 29.56 6.68 25.56
CA GLU A 731 28.96 5.88 24.49
C GLU A 731 29.17 4.37 24.75
N VAL A 732 28.23 3.53 24.27
CA VAL A 732 28.32 2.07 24.44
C VAL A 732 29.42 1.52 23.53
N LEU A 733 30.36 0.80 24.12
CA LEU A 733 31.49 0.19 23.44
C LEU A 733 31.19 -1.29 23.19
N THR A 734 31.14 -1.69 21.91
CA THR A 734 30.92 -3.09 21.49
C THR A 734 32.22 -3.81 21.11
N GLU A 735 33.27 -3.04 20.80
CA GLU A 735 34.61 -3.52 20.44
C GLU A 735 35.69 -2.68 21.10
N LEU A 736 36.81 -3.31 21.44
CA LEU A 736 37.94 -2.60 22.03
C LEU A 736 38.78 -1.95 20.92
N PRO A 737 39.29 -0.75 21.13
CA PRO A 737 40.22 -0.11 20.19
C PRO A 737 41.50 -0.94 20.05
N GLU A 738 41.94 -1.18 18.81
CA GLU A 738 43.07 -2.08 18.52
C GLU A 738 44.42 -1.54 18.99
N LYS A 739 44.63 -0.21 18.96
CA LYS A 739 45.88 0.45 19.37
C LYS A 739 45.60 1.83 19.94
N ILE A 740 45.91 2.02 21.22
CA ILE A 740 46.01 3.34 21.84
C ILE A 740 47.48 3.53 22.20
N THR A 741 48.05 4.68 21.85
CA THR A 741 49.41 5.03 22.26
C THR A 741 49.33 6.11 23.33
N ASP A 742 50.03 5.94 24.45
CA ASP A 742 50.13 7.00 25.45
C ASP A 742 51.10 8.12 25.01
N SER A 743 51.17 9.19 25.81
CA SER A 743 52.05 10.33 25.58
C SER A 743 53.56 9.98 25.56
N SER A 744 53.93 8.76 25.96
CA SER A 744 55.31 8.25 25.99
C SER A 744 55.60 7.24 24.88
N GLY A 745 54.66 7.03 23.95
CA GLY A 745 54.84 6.13 22.81
C GLY A 745 54.57 4.66 23.11
N LYS A 746 54.06 4.31 24.31
CA LYS A 746 53.77 2.92 24.69
C LYS A 746 52.38 2.48 24.27
N THR A 747 52.22 1.20 24.02
CA THR A 747 50.93 0.63 23.61
C THR A 747 50.05 0.39 24.82
N VAL A 748 48.90 1.06 24.87
CA VAL A 748 47.87 0.88 25.90
C VAL A 748 46.74 0.03 25.33
N THR A 749 46.38 -1.04 26.04
CA THR A 749 45.22 -1.88 25.72
C THR A 749 44.35 -2.09 26.96
N TYR A 750 43.12 -2.56 26.75
CA TYR A 750 42.18 -2.87 27.82
C TYR A 750 41.60 -4.26 27.61
N ASP A 751 41.17 -4.90 28.70
CA ASP A 751 40.42 -6.15 28.63
C ASP A 751 39.32 -6.23 29.71
N ILE A 752 38.39 -7.18 29.54
CA ILE A 752 37.37 -7.50 30.54
C ILE A 752 37.78 -8.77 31.24
N TYR A 753 38.20 -8.64 32.50
CA TYR A 753 38.67 -9.74 33.32
C TYR A 753 37.57 -10.22 34.26
N ALA A 754 37.26 -11.52 34.21
CA ALA A 754 36.26 -12.15 35.06
C ALA A 754 36.94 -12.88 36.23
N THR A 755 36.51 -12.56 37.45
CA THR A 755 36.90 -13.24 38.69
C THR A 755 35.70 -13.96 39.27
N VAL A 756 35.84 -15.23 39.64
CA VAL A 756 34.73 -16.06 40.14
C VAL A 756 35.07 -16.58 41.53
N ALA A 757 34.52 -15.94 42.56
CA ALA A 757 34.61 -16.38 43.94
C ALA A 757 33.40 -17.27 44.27
N ARG A 758 33.61 -18.59 44.31
CA ARG A 758 32.52 -19.58 44.38
C ARG A 758 31.93 -19.80 45.78
N GLY A 759 32.71 -19.61 46.85
CA GLY A 759 32.27 -19.99 48.20
C GLY A 759 31.81 -21.46 48.23
N ASN A 760 30.65 -21.74 48.82
CA ASN A 760 29.99 -23.06 48.79
C ASN A 760 29.06 -23.28 47.58
N VAL A 761 28.96 -22.30 46.68
CA VAL A 761 28.06 -22.33 45.53
C VAL A 761 28.80 -22.86 44.31
N SER A 762 28.20 -23.81 43.60
CA SER A 762 28.77 -24.38 42.38
C SER A 762 27.97 -23.95 41.16
N PHE A 763 28.65 -23.43 40.13
CA PHE A 763 28.04 -23.12 38.85
C PHE A 763 28.19 -24.31 37.89
N LYS A 764 27.08 -24.67 37.24
CA LYS A 764 27.05 -25.59 36.11
C LYS A 764 27.64 -24.94 34.86
N THR A 765 27.33 -23.67 34.65
CA THR A 765 27.92 -22.89 33.55
C THR A 765 27.87 -21.40 33.87
N ILE A 766 28.87 -20.68 33.36
CA ILE A 766 28.95 -19.21 33.32
C ILE A 766 29.26 -18.86 31.87
N LYS A 767 28.34 -18.18 31.18
CA LYS A 767 28.46 -17.92 29.74
C LYS A 767 28.14 -16.46 29.40
N ALA A 768 29.01 -15.85 28.60
CA ALA A 768 28.80 -14.55 27.97
C ALA A 768 28.54 -14.80 26.47
N ASP A 769 27.28 -14.75 26.03
CA ASP A 769 26.87 -15.22 24.69
C ASP A 769 27.38 -16.65 24.41
N LYS A 770 28.26 -16.87 23.41
CA LYS A 770 28.85 -18.18 23.08
C LYS A 770 30.16 -18.46 23.84
N PHE A 771 30.67 -17.51 24.60
CA PHE A 771 31.93 -17.64 25.33
C PHE A 771 31.70 -18.23 26.74
N GLU A 772 32.31 -19.37 27.03
CA GLU A 772 32.22 -20.03 28.33
C GLU A 772 33.35 -19.58 29.27
N ILE A 773 32.97 -19.10 30.45
CA ILE A 773 33.88 -18.66 31.50
C ILE A 773 34.18 -19.89 32.37
N THR A 774 35.21 -20.64 31.98
CA THR A 774 35.52 -21.96 32.55
C THR A 774 36.20 -21.91 33.92
N GLY A 775 36.74 -20.77 34.33
CA GLY A 775 37.50 -20.63 35.57
C GLY A 775 37.73 -19.19 36.02
N ASP A 776 38.41 -19.06 37.15
CA ASP A 776 38.84 -17.76 37.66
C ASP A 776 39.91 -17.15 36.73
N GLY A 777 39.79 -15.85 36.46
CA GLY A 777 40.75 -15.11 35.66
C GLY A 777 40.57 -15.19 34.14
N ALA A 778 39.38 -15.50 33.66
CA ALA A 778 39.08 -15.50 32.22
C ALA A 778 39.05 -14.08 31.65
N VAL A 779 39.67 -13.88 30.48
CA VAL A 779 39.53 -12.64 29.70
C VAL A 779 38.35 -12.80 28.75
N VAL A 780 37.29 -12.05 29.00
CA VAL A 780 36.03 -12.12 28.25
C VAL A 780 36.10 -11.18 27.05
N PRO A 781 35.86 -11.66 25.82
CA PRO A 781 35.76 -10.78 24.66
C PRO A 781 34.63 -9.76 24.84
N ILE A 782 34.92 -8.47 24.66
CA ILE A 782 33.91 -7.40 24.82
C ILE A 782 32.68 -7.61 23.93
N LYS A 783 32.86 -8.15 22.71
CA LYS A 783 31.78 -8.48 21.77
C LYS A 783 30.81 -9.53 22.28
N SER A 784 31.28 -10.38 23.20
CA SER A 784 30.48 -11.43 23.86
C SER A 784 29.89 -10.95 25.19
N PHE A 785 30.29 -9.78 25.68
CA PHE A 785 29.93 -9.24 27.00
C PHE A 785 29.04 -7.99 26.93
N SER A 786 29.47 -6.95 26.20
CA SER A 786 28.81 -5.66 26.14
C SER A 786 27.49 -5.74 25.37
N ASP A 787 26.43 -5.28 26.00
CA ASP A 787 25.03 -5.38 25.55
C ASP A 787 24.55 -6.84 25.31
N LYS A 788 25.12 -7.81 26.03
CA LYS A 788 24.72 -9.23 25.99
C LYS A 788 24.27 -9.74 27.36
N GLU A 789 23.36 -10.72 27.36
CA GLU A 789 22.99 -11.45 28.58
C GLU A 789 24.12 -12.39 28.99
N ILE A 790 24.43 -12.40 30.29
CA ILE A 790 25.39 -13.31 30.89
C ILE A 790 24.61 -14.40 31.63
N THR A 791 24.76 -15.65 31.22
CA THR A 791 24.10 -16.79 31.85
C THR A 791 24.92 -17.30 33.03
N LEU A 792 24.33 -17.28 34.22
CA LEU A 792 24.87 -17.88 35.44
C LEU A 792 23.94 -19.01 35.88
N GLN A 793 24.34 -20.27 35.67
CA GLN A 793 23.53 -21.42 36.07
C GLN A 793 24.19 -22.15 37.22
N THR A 794 23.47 -22.33 38.33
CA THR A 794 23.94 -23.11 39.48
C THR A 794 23.77 -24.62 39.22
N THR A 795 24.57 -25.47 39.87
CA THR A 795 24.37 -26.93 39.80
C THR A 795 23.17 -27.35 40.65
N ASP A 796 22.54 -28.47 40.29
CA ASP A 796 21.38 -29.00 41.04
C ASP A 796 21.71 -29.37 42.49
N ASN A 797 22.97 -29.73 42.75
CA ASN A 797 23.51 -30.08 44.07
C ASN A 797 24.39 -28.97 44.66
N SER A 798 24.22 -27.71 44.22
CA SER A 798 24.99 -26.59 44.77
C SER A 798 24.77 -26.45 46.27
N GLY A 799 25.85 -26.18 47.02
CA GLY A 799 25.75 -25.79 48.42
C GLY A 799 25.09 -24.41 48.59
N PHE A 800 24.64 -24.14 49.81
CA PHE A 800 24.03 -22.86 50.19
C PHE A 800 25.10 -21.83 50.54
N GLY A 801 24.86 -20.58 50.16
CA GLY A 801 25.79 -19.47 50.39
C GLY A 801 25.79 -18.47 49.25
N THR A 802 26.78 -17.58 49.23
CA THR A 802 26.92 -16.54 48.20
C THR A 802 28.16 -16.80 47.36
N ALA A 803 27.99 -16.80 46.04
CA ALA A 803 29.07 -16.66 45.08
C ALA A 803 29.10 -15.24 44.50
N GLU A 804 30.28 -14.79 44.12
CA GLU A 804 30.49 -13.50 43.48
C GLU A 804 31.16 -13.70 42.12
N VAL A 805 30.56 -13.12 41.07
CA VAL A 805 31.14 -13.03 39.73
C VAL A 805 31.46 -11.56 39.48
N LYS A 806 32.75 -11.22 39.51
CA LYS A 806 33.24 -9.86 39.28
C LYS A 806 33.75 -9.73 37.86
N PHE A 807 33.34 -8.67 37.17
CA PHE A 807 33.89 -8.26 35.88
C PHE A 807 34.64 -6.94 36.09
N ALA A 808 35.92 -6.89 35.71
CA ALA A 808 36.76 -5.71 35.85
C ALA A 808 37.36 -5.30 34.50
N ILE A 809 37.36 -4.00 34.22
CA ILE A 809 38.16 -3.42 33.14
C ILE A 809 39.60 -3.32 33.66
N ARG A 810 40.54 -3.97 32.97
CA ARG A 810 41.98 -3.80 33.25
C ARG A 810 42.62 -2.95 32.17
N LYS A 811 43.61 -2.15 32.56
CA LYS A 811 44.50 -1.40 31.67
C LYS A 811 45.85 -2.08 31.60
N LEU A 812 46.32 -2.33 30.39
CA LEU A 812 47.62 -2.90 30.11
C LEU A 812 48.48 -1.89 29.35
N VAL A 813 49.77 -1.80 29.68
CA VAL A 813 50.77 -1.01 28.96
C VAL A 813 51.88 -1.96 28.52
N ASP A 814 52.13 -2.02 27.21
CA ASP A 814 53.01 -2.99 26.55
C ASP A 814 52.76 -4.44 26.99
N GLY A 815 51.48 -4.81 27.12
CA GLY A 815 51.05 -6.14 27.55
C GLY A 815 51.13 -6.40 29.06
N THR A 816 51.63 -5.46 29.86
CA THR A 816 51.70 -5.58 31.32
C THR A 816 50.52 -4.88 31.98
N VAL A 817 49.79 -5.55 32.89
CA VAL A 817 48.70 -4.94 33.65
C VAL A 817 49.26 -3.82 34.52
N THR A 818 48.80 -2.59 34.30
CA THR A 818 49.19 -1.39 35.06
C THR A 818 48.08 -0.88 35.97
N ASP A 819 46.83 -1.15 35.63
CA ASP A 819 45.66 -0.95 36.49
C ASP A 819 44.74 -2.16 36.33
N SER A 820 44.53 -2.91 37.42
CA SER A 820 43.69 -4.10 37.42
C SER A 820 42.21 -3.81 37.67
N ASN A 821 41.83 -2.54 37.90
CA ASN A 821 40.50 -2.19 38.37
C ASN A 821 40.06 -0.78 37.95
N VAL A 822 40.25 -0.45 36.66
CA VAL A 822 39.81 0.83 36.05
C VAL A 822 38.35 1.10 36.38
N ASN A 823 37.52 0.07 36.20
CA ASN A 823 36.16 -0.01 36.73
C ASN A 823 35.78 -1.48 36.89
N ASN A 824 34.83 -1.78 37.77
CA ASN A 824 34.38 -3.14 37.98
C ASN A 824 32.92 -3.19 38.42
N ILE A 825 32.29 -4.33 38.16
CA ILE A 825 30.98 -4.67 38.67
C ILE A 825 30.98 -6.10 39.21
N THR A 826 30.29 -6.31 40.33
CA THR A 826 30.22 -7.62 40.98
C THR A 826 28.78 -8.07 41.08
N LYS A 827 28.48 -9.22 40.45
CA LYS A 827 27.21 -9.92 40.64
C LYS A 827 27.32 -10.88 41.80
N LYS A 828 26.53 -10.65 42.85
CA LYS A 828 26.37 -11.59 43.95
C LYS A 828 25.18 -12.51 43.68
N VAL A 829 25.41 -13.81 43.81
CA VAL A 829 24.40 -14.86 43.66
C VAL A 829 24.32 -15.63 44.96
N THR A 830 23.22 -15.48 45.68
CA THR A 830 22.97 -16.21 46.93
C THR A 830 22.08 -17.41 46.67
N VAL A 831 22.62 -18.62 46.80
CA VAL A 831 21.84 -19.86 46.79
C VAL A 831 21.24 -20.08 48.18
N ILE A 832 19.91 -20.00 48.25
CA ILE A 832 19.16 -20.08 49.50
C ILE A 832 18.85 -21.52 49.89
N ASP A 833 18.71 -21.77 51.19
CA ASP A 833 18.19 -23.03 51.73
C ASP A 833 16.65 -22.99 51.70
N PRO A 834 15.99 -23.77 50.84
CA PRO A 834 14.54 -23.73 50.70
C PRO A 834 13.79 -24.23 51.94
N ASN A 835 14.46 -24.87 52.90
CA ASN A 835 13.84 -25.29 54.17
C ASN A 835 13.82 -24.17 55.22
N LYS A 836 14.59 -23.09 55.01
CA LYS A 836 14.71 -21.95 55.93
C LYS A 836 14.05 -20.67 55.41
N GLU A 837 13.71 -20.62 54.13
CA GLU A 837 12.99 -19.50 53.52
C GLU A 837 11.66 -20.00 52.95
N ASP A 838 10.57 -19.27 53.23
CA ASP A 838 9.27 -19.51 52.62
C ASP A 838 9.15 -18.69 51.34
N LEU A 839 8.97 -19.40 50.22
CA LEU A 839 8.83 -18.81 48.90
C LEU A 839 7.35 -18.80 48.48
N LYS A 840 6.93 -17.68 47.89
CA LYS A 840 5.63 -17.55 47.22
C LYS A 840 5.82 -17.74 45.73
N TYR A 841 4.92 -18.49 45.12
CA TYR A 841 4.96 -18.80 43.70
C TYR A 841 3.79 -18.17 42.95
N SER A 842 4.05 -17.69 41.75
CA SER A 842 3.04 -17.19 40.83
C SER A 842 3.38 -17.54 39.40
N LEU A 843 2.38 -17.55 38.51
CA LEU A 843 2.62 -17.68 37.08
C LEU A 843 3.19 -16.36 36.54
N ALA A 844 4.29 -16.41 35.79
CA ALA A 844 4.75 -15.25 35.05
C ALA A 844 3.70 -14.87 33.99
N PRO A 845 3.51 -13.57 33.68
CA PRO A 845 2.63 -13.15 32.60
C PRO A 845 3.01 -13.84 31.28
N LEU A 846 2.04 -14.47 30.62
CA LEU A 846 2.26 -15.18 29.36
C LEU A 846 2.31 -14.23 28.14
N GLY A 847 1.85 -12.99 28.30
CA GLY A 847 1.59 -12.06 27.20
C GLY A 847 0.34 -12.44 26.41
N ASP A 848 0.06 -11.66 25.36
CA ASP A 848 -0.97 -12.00 24.38
C ASP A 848 -0.46 -13.09 23.43
N LEU A 849 -1.36 -14.00 23.04
CA LEU A 849 -1.09 -15.15 22.16
C LEU A 849 -1.82 -14.99 20.83
N PHE A 850 -1.23 -15.50 19.75
CA PHE A 850 -1.87 -15.53 18.43
C PHE A 850 -2.77 -16.76 18.21
N LYS A 851 -3.85 -16.62 17.42
CA LYS A 851 -4.77 -17.73 17.05
C LYS A 851 -4.20 -18.63 15.94
N THR A 852 -3.80 -19.86 16.26
CA THR A 852 -3.10 -20.71 15.28
C THR A 852 -3.96 -21.55 14.33
N ILE A 853 -5.20 -21.95 14.71
CA ILE A 853 -6.01 -22.90 13.89
C ILE A 853 -7.08 -22.23 13.04
N ASP A 854 -7.64 -21.10 13.46
CA ASP A 854 -8.68 -20.37 12.71
C ASP A 854 -8.21 -19.82 11.34
N ASP A 855 -6.90 -19.88 11.04
CA ASP A 855 -6.31 -19.45 9.76
C ASP A 855 -5.86 -20.64 8.86
N GLY A 856 -5.95 -21.90 9.34
CA GLY A 856 -5.58 -23.09 8.54
C GLY A 856 -4.10 -23.16 8.13
N THR A 857 -3.24 -22.39 8.81
CA THR A 857 -1.87 -22.07 8.39
C THR A 857 -0.80 -22.84 9.18
N TYR A 858 -1.06 -23.19 10.44
CA TYR A 858 -0.16 -24.00 11.27
C TYR A 858 -0.93 -25.17 11.91
N SER A 859 -0.74 -26.37 11.37
CA SER A 859 -1.37 -27.61 11.84
C SER A 859 -0.39 -28.37 12.76
N ALA A 860 -0.20 -27.90 13.99
CA ALA A 860 0.38 -28.77 15.02
C ALA A 860 -0.71 -29.75 15.51
N THR A 861 -0.86 -30.87 14.80
CA THR A 861 -1.73 -31.99 15.19
C THR A 861 -1.10 -32.90 16.24
N SER A 862 0.20 -32.76 16.51
CA SER A 862 0.93 -33.52 17.53
C SER A 862 1.39 -32.64 18.69
N GLN A 863 1.49 -33.21 19.90
CA GLN A 863 2.04 -32.53 21.10
C GLN A 863 3.46 -31.97 20.87
N LYS A 864 4.25 -32.64 20.01
CA LYS A 864 5.58 -32.21 19.59
C LYS A 864 5.55 -30.90 18.79
N GLY A 865 4.57 -30.73 17.92
CA GLY A 865 4.40 -29.51 17.12
C GLY A 865 4.12 -28.26 17.96
N ILE A 866 3.58 -28.40 19.18
CA ILE A 866 3.29 -27.24 20.04
C ILE A 866 4.58 -26.66 20.63
N PHE A 867 5.43 -27.46 21.28
CA PHE A 867 6.64 -26.92 21.93
C PHE A 867 7.78 -26.60 20.95
N GLU A 868 7.71 -27.08 19.70
CA GLU A 868 8.62 -26.67 18.62
C GLU A 868 8.16 -25.38 17.93
N SER A 869 6.92 -24.94 18.17
CA SER A 869 6.37 -23.72 17.58
C SER A 869 7.04 -22.46 18.14
N LYS A 870 7.30 -21.48 17.27
CA LYS A 870 7.75 -20.14 17.68
C LYS A 870 6.62 -19.26 18.21
N LEU A 871 5.37 -19.67 17.99
CA LEU A 871 4.17 -19.01 18.50
C LEU A 871 3.75 -19.55 19.88
N ALA A 872 4.43 -20.59 20.38
CA ALA A 872 4.18 -21.14 21.69
C ALA A 872 4.94 -20.36 22.77
N LYS A 873 4.25 -19.98 23.84
CA LYS A 873 4.87 -19.32 24.99
C LYS A 873 5.25 -20.37 26.04
N GLN A 874 6.47 -20.23 26.55
CA GLN A 874 6.91 -21.04 27.68
C GLN A 874 6.21 -20.60 28.95
N VAL A 875 5.61 -21.54 29.68
CA VAL A 875 5.06 -21.31 31.01
C VAL A 875 6.22 -21.21 32.01
N LYS A 876 6.28 -20.09 32.74
CA LYS A 876 7.29 -19.82 33.76
C LYS A 876 6.62 -19.58 35.10
N VAL A 877 7.16 -20.20 36.15
CA VAL A 877 6.78 -19.92 37.53
C VAL A 877 7.80 -18.96 38.11
N GLU A 878 7.33 -17.84 38.63
CA GLU A 878 8.15 -16.92 39.42
C GLU A 878 8.11 -17.34 40.89
N ALA A 879 9.27 -17.33 41.54
CA ALA A 879 9.39 -17.49 42.98
C ALA A 879 9.81 -16.15 43.59
N ARG A 880 9.15 -15.76 44.68
CA ARG A 880 9.50 -14.56 45.46
C ARG A 880 9.64 -14.92 46.92
N ASP A 881 10.61 -14.33 47.59
CA ASP A 881 10.73 -14.46 49.04
C ASP A 881 9.64 -13.65 49.77
N THR A 882 9.64 -13.71 51.10
CA THR A 882 8.66 -13.00 51.94
C THR A 882 8.72 -11.47 51.80
N SER A 883 9.84 -10.91 51.33
CA SER A 883 9.97 -9.47 51.03
C SER A 883 9.43 -9.08 49.65
N GLY A 884 9.04 -10.07 48.82
CA GLY A 884 8.62 -9.86 47.44
C GLY A 884 9.77 -9.86 46.43
N THR A 885 11.00 -10.09 46.88
CA THR A 885 12.20 -10.12 46.03
C THR A 885 12.22 -11.37 45.17
N LEU A 886 12.53 -11.21 43.87
CA LEU A 886 12.60 -12.32 42.92
C LEU A 886 13.73 -13.30 43.28
N VAL A 887 13.40 -14.58 43.32
CA VAL A 887 14.33 -15.69 43.53
C VAL A 887 14.39 -16.52 42.24
N ALA A 888 15.58 -16.67 41.67
CA ALA A 888 15.76 -17.51 40.49
C ALA A 888 15.40 -18.97 40.81
N TYR A 889 14.62 -19.56 39.91
CA TYR A 889 13.96 -20.82 40.15
C TYR A 889 14.14 -21.76 38.94
N PRO A 890 14.58 -23.02 39.14
CA PRO A 890 14.80 -23.96 38.05
C PRO A 890 13.48 -24.38 37.39
N LYS A 891 13.56 -24.82 36.12
CA LYS A 891 12.40 -25.32 35.38
C LYS A 891 11.95 -26.67 35.96
N ARG A 892 10.89 -26.65 36.76
CA ARG A 892 10.32 -27.82 37.47
C ARG A 892 8.82 -28.01 37.25
N ILE A 893 8.35 -27.73 36.03
CA ILE A 893 6.94 -27.99 35.67
C ILE A 893 6.70 -29.50 35.72
N VAL A 894 5.53 -29.93 36.16
CA VAL A 894 5.07 -31.33 36.11
C VAL A 894 4.02 -31.47 35.02
N GLU A 895 3.06 -30.54 34.99
CA GLU A 895 1.92 -30.55 34.06
C GLU A 895 1.40 -29.13 33.84
N VAL A 896 0.89 -28.83 32.64
CA VAL A 896 0.17 -27.60 32.32
C VAL A 896 -1.19 -27.92 31.74
N THR A 897 -2.23 -27.37 32.36
CA THR A 897 -3.63 -27.54 31.94
C THR A 897 -4.25 -26.19 31.59
N ALA A 898 -5.30 -26.24 30.77
CA ALA A 898 -6.15 -25.10 30.45
C ALA A 898 -7.61 -25.44 30.73
N ASP A 899 -8.40 -24.47 31.17
CA ASP A 899 -9.85 -24.66 31.37
C ASP A 899 -10.64 -24.70 30.05
N ASN A 900 -10.08 -24.17 28.95
CA ASN A 900 -10.71 -24.14 27.64
C ASN A 900 -9.72 -24.48 26.52
N TYR A 901 -9.65 -25.78 26.19
CA TYR A 901 -8.78 -26.30 25.13
C TYR A 901 -9.15 -25.84 23.71
N SER A 902 -10.35 -25.27 23.52
CA SER A 902 -10.75 -24.66 22.25
C SER A 902 -10.05 -23.31 22.03
N VAL A 903 -9.76 -22.58 23.10
CA VAL A 903 -9.05 -21.29 23.07
C VAL A 903 -7.55 -21.51 23.16
N LEU A 904 -7.08 -22.43 24.02
CA LEU A 904 -5.67 -22.59 24.34
C LEU A 904 -5.24 -24.06 24.34
N ARG A 905 -4.16 -24.40 23.65
CA ARG A 905 -3.53 -25.73 23.72
C ARG A 905 -2.35 -25.70 24.68
N THR A 906 -2.11 -26.81 25.40
CA THR A 906 -0.99 -26.97 26.33
C THR A 906 -0.18 -28.21 25.98
N THR A 907 1.10 -28.22 26.33
CA THR A 907 1.99 -29.38 26.21
C THR A 907 3.17 -29.26 27.16
N GLU A 908 3.82 -30.38 27.46
CA GLU A 908 5.06 -30.45 28.22
C GLU A 908 6.21 -30.98 27.35
N ARG A 909 7.39 -30.38 27.51
CA ARG A 909 8.63 -30.89 26.95
C ARG A 909 9.52 -31.44 28.05
N TYR A 910 9.86 -32.71 27.92
CA TYR A 910 10.79 -33.41 28.78
C TYR A 910 12.24 -33.22 28.27
N VAL A 911 13.18 -32.99 29.19
CA VAL A 911 14.61 -32.81 28.88
C VAL A 911 15.42 -33.88 29.65
N GLY A 912 16.24 -34.67 28.94
CA GLY A 912 17.12 -35.71 29.48
C GLY A 912 17.37 -36.87 28.50
N GLU A 913 18.45 -37.65 28.69
CA GLU A 913 18.78 -38.84 27.86
C GLU A 913 17.78 -39.99 28.02
N ASN A 914 16.94 -39.95 29.05
CA ASN A 914 15.94 -40.97 29.35
C ASN A 914 14.52 -40.37 29.34
N THR A 915 13.71 -40.72 28.33
CA THR A 915 12.32 -40.25 28.18
C THR A 915 11.37 -40.79 29.25
N THR A 916 11.77 -41.82 30.01
CA THR A 916 10.97 -42.39 31.09
C THR A 916 11.23 -41.75 32.46
N ASN A 917 12.33 -40.99 32.62
CA ASN A 917 12.66 -40.30 33.87
C ASN A 917 13.45 -39.00 33.61
N PRO A 918 12.78 -37.92 33.17
CA PRO A 918 13.43 -36.71 32.69
C PRO A 918 13.98 -35.84 33.82
N THR A 919 15.12 -35.20 33.59
CA THR A 919 15.84 -34.39 34.59
C THR A 919 15.23 -33.00 34.79
N SER A 920 14.50 -32.48 33.80
CA SER A 920 13.66 -31.29 33.93
C SER A 920 12.52 -31.30 32.91
N THR A 921 11.42 -30.62 33.24
CA THR A 921 10.24 -30.54 32.37
C THR A 921 9.79 -29.09 32.25
N THR A 922 9.44 -28.68 31.03
CA THR A 922 9.03 -27.32 30.68
C THR A 922 7.64 -27.34 30.06
N GLY A 923 6.74 -26.49 30.55
CA GLY A 923 5.40 -26.34 29.99
C GLY A 923 5.33 -25.29 28.90
N TYR A 924 4.48 -25.50 27.91
CA TYR A 924 4.21 -24.57 26.80
C TYR A 924 2.71 -24.42 26.59
N VAL A 925 2.31 -23.21 26.18
CA VAL A 925 0.96 -22.90 25.75
C VAL A 925 0.96 -22.31 24.35
N LEU A 926 -0.06 -22.63 23.56
CA LEU A 926 -0.24 -22.13 22.19
C LEU A 926 -1.68 -21.67 22.00
N GLY A 927 -1.86 -20.45 21.48
CA GLY A 927 -3.18 -19.91 21.18
C GLY A 927 -3.85 -20.69 20.05
N ASN A 928 -5.11 -21.08 20.24
CA ASN A 928 -5.87 -21.89 19.29
C ASN A 928 -6.95 -21.05 18.62
N LYS A 929 -7.86 -20.48 19.42
CA LYS A 929 -8.97 -19.62 18.99
C LYS A 929 -9.01 -18.34 19.83
N ALA A 930 -9.40 -17.22 19.22
CA ALA A 930 -9.49 -15.94 19.94
C ALA A 930 -10.43 -16.04 21.16
N GLY A 931 -10.00 -15.51 22.31
CA GLY A 931 -10.70 -15.61 23.58
C GLY A 931 -9.75 -15.58 24.78
N THR A 932 -10.25 -15.88 25.97
CA THR A 932 -9.46 -15.98 27.20
C THR A 932 -9.61 -17.36 27.82
N SER A 933 -8.55 -17.90 28.41
CA SER A 933 -8.55 -19.17 29.13
C SER A 933 -7.65 -19.10 30.37
N SER A 934 -8.04 -19.77 31.46
CA SER A 934 -7.19 -19.94 32.63
C SER A 934 -6.17 -21.06 32.38
N VAL A 935 -4.89 -20.76 32.62
CA VAL A 935 -3.76 -21.69 32.57
C VAL A 935 -3.39 -22.08 33.99
N THR A 936 -3.29 -23.38 34.26
CA THR A 936 -2.81 -23.89 35.55
C THR A 936 -1.55 -24.71 35.34
N ALA A 937 -0.48 -24.31 36.04
CA ALA A 937 0.80 -25.01 36.04
C ALA A 937 0.97 -25.77 37.36
N TYR A 938 1.12 -27.09 37.27
CA TYR A 938 1.58 -27.93 38.38
C TYR A 938 3.10 -28.00 38.33
N PHE A 939 3.77 -27.78 39.45
CA PHE A 939 5.23 -27.70 39.50
C PHE A 939 5.75 -28.19 40.85
N LYS A 940 6.96 -28.75 40.89
CA LYS A 940 7.62 -29.15 42.14
C LYS A 940 8.34 -27.95 42.74
N ASN A 941 7.84 -27.37 43.84
CA ASN A 941 8.41 -26.22 44.54
C ASN A 941 9.89 -26.42 44.97
N ALA A 942 10.50 -25.42 45.62
CA ALA A 942 11.91 -25.51 46.01
C ALA A 942 12.21 -26.65 47.00
N LYS A 943 11.21 -27.08 47.80
CA LYS A 943 11.25 -28.23 48.73
C LYS A 943 10.94 -29.57 48.04
N GLY A 944 10.67 -29.58 46.73
CA GLY A 944 10.34 -30.77 45.95
C GLY A 944 8.87 -31.20 46.01
N ILE A 945 8.00 -30.43 46.67
CA ILE A 945 6.56 -30.71 46.82
C ILE A 945 5.81 -30.16 45.61
N VAL A 946 4.85 -30.92 45.08
CA VAL A 946 4.03 -30.47 43.95
C VAL A 946 2.99 -29.45 44.43
N GLU A 947 3.01 -28.26 43.83
CA GLU A 947 2.05 -27.18 44.03
C GLU A 947 1.44 -26.76 42.68
N LYS A 948 0.40 -25.92 42.72
CA LYS A 948 -0.23 -25.35 41.52
C LYS A 948 -0.32 -23.84 41.60
N VAL A 949 -0.09 -23.19 40.47
CA VAL A 949 -0.35 -21.76 40.26
C VAL A 949 -1.18 -21.59 38.99
N SER A 950 -2.07 -20.61 39.00
CA SER A 950 -2.93 -20.30 37.85
C SER A 950 -2.77 -18.85 37.42
N GLY A 951 -3.03 -18.59 36.14
CA GLY A 951 -3.05 -17.26 35.54
C GLY A 951 -3.89 -17.25 34.27
N THR A 952 -4.19 -16.07 33.75
CA THR A 952 -5.03 -15.93 32.54
C THR A 952 -4.14 -15.80 31.29
N ALA A 953 -4.51 -16.52 30.23
CA ALA A 953 -3.97 -16.36 28.90
C ALA A 953 -5.02 -15.75 27.96
N THR A 954 -4.62 -14.75 27.17
CA THR A 954 -5.48 -14.08 26.19
C THR A 954 -5.00 -14.43 24.79
N VAL A 955 -5.88 -14.99 23.97
CA VAL A 955 -5.62 -15.27 22.56
C VAL A 955 -6.32 -14.23 21.71
N LYS A 956 -5.56 -13.50 20.90
CA LYS A 956 -6.03 -12.43 20.03
C LYS A 956 -6.30 -12.94 18.62
N GLY A 957 -7.20 -12.25 17.93
CA GLY A 957 -7.63 -12.58 16.58
C GLY A 957 -6.99 -11.72 15.48
N ASP A 958 -6.10 -10.80 15.85
CA ASP A 958 -5.52 -9.82 14.96
C ASP A 958 -4.46 -10.47 14.06
N ALA A 959 -4.40 -10.05 12.78
CA ALA A 959 -3.39 -10.54 11.85
C ALA A 959 -1.97 -10.25 12.40
N VAL A 960 -1.04 -11.20 12.24
CA VAL A 960 0.36 -11.01 12.67
C VAL A 960 0.95 -9.82 11.91
N LYS A 961 1.57 -8.91 12.66
CA LYS A 961 2.26 -7.72 12.15
C LYS A 961 3.67 -7.74 12.72
N ILE A 962 4.66 -7.62 11.83
CA ILE A 962 6.04 -7.48 12.28
C ILE A 962 6.22 -6.06 12.85
N GLU A 963 6.64 -5.98 14.11
CA GLU A 963 6.93 -4.72 14.80
C GLU A 963 8.38 -4.28 14.59
N SER A 964 9.29 -5.23 14.44
CA SER A 964 10.69 -4.92 14.17
C SER A 964 11.38 -5.99 13.33
N ILE A 965 12.30 -5.52 12.51
CA ILE A 965 13.24 -6.31 11.73
C ILE A 965 14.65 -5.88 12.13
N LYS A 966 15.50 -6.85 12.44
CA LYS A 966 16.91 -6.63 12.81
C LYS A 966 17.78 -7.58 12.00
N ARG A 967 18.91 -7.09 11.52
CA ARG A 967 19.98 -7.89 10.92
C ARG A 967 21.12 -8.04 11.93
N GLY A 968 21.97 -9.04 11.79
CA GLY A 968 23.18 -9.14 12.61
C GLY A 968 24.26 -8.19 12.12
N ASP A 969 24.58 -8.21 10.82
CA ASP A 969 25.68 -7.42 10.24
C ASP A 969 25.18 -6.42 9.18
N SER A 970 25.76 -5.22 9.16
CA SER A 970 25.56 -4.21 8.09
C SER A 970 26.21 -4.61 6.77
N SER A 971 27.30 -5.37 6.83
CA SER A 971 28.00 -5.90 5.67
C SER A 971 28.49 -7.31 5.97
N LYS A 972 28.58 -8.14 4.94
CA LYS A 972 29.08 -9.50 5.06
C LYS A 972 29.86 -9.91 3.82
N THR A 973 31.09 -10.38 4.06
CA THR A 973 31.94 -10.94 3.00
C THR A 973 31.83 -12.46 3.01
N PHE A 974 31.62 -13.04 1.83
CA PHE A 974 31.62 -14.48 1.61
C PHE A 974 32.62 -14.84 0.52
N LYS A 975 33.26 -16.00 0.67
CA LYS A 975 33.99 -16.61 -0.45
C LYS A 975 33.02 -17.38 -1.33
N THR A 976 33.28 -17.41 -2.63
CA THR A 976 32.49 -18.23 -3.58
C THR A 976 32.42 -19.70 -3.14
N SER A 977 33.49 -20.23 -2.56
CA SER A 977 33.56 -21.61 -2.02
C SER A 977 32.69 -21.87 -0.77
N GLU A 978 32.22 -20.83 -0.09
CA GLU A 978 31.39 -20.95 1.13
C GLU A 978 29.88 -20.94 0.82
N LEU A 979 29.50 -20.67 -0.42
CA LEU A 979 28.11 -20.51 -0.84
C LEU A 979 27.63 -21.72 -1.64
N THR A 980 26.41 -22.17 -1.31
CA THR A 980 25.67 -23.16 -2.09
C THR A 980 24.53 -22.45 -2.80
N ASP A 981 24.65 -22.34 -4.12
CA ASP A 981 23.70 -21.64 -4.99
C ASP A 981 22.46 -22.53 -5.31
N PRO A 982 21.21 -22.05 -5.17
CA PRO A 982 20.78 -20.73 -4.69
C PRO A 982 20.80 -20.57 -3.16
N VAL A 983 21.27 -19.41 -2.70
CA VAL A 983 21.56 -19.11 -1.28
C VAL A 983 20.32 -18.48 -0.60
N LYS A 984 20.03 -18.85 0.65
CA LYS A 984 18.91 -18.24 1.41
C LYS A 984 19.20 -16.76 1.72
N GLY A 985 18.24 -15.88 1.48
CA GLY A 985 18.39 -14.42 1.68
C GLY A 985 18.84 -14.04 3.10
N TRP A 986 18.21 -14.60 4.14
CA TRP A 986 18.59 -14.30 5.54
C TRP A 986 20.04 -14.69 5.89
N TYR A 987 20.60 -15.69 5.20
CA TYR A 987 21.96 -16.16 5.47
C TYR A 987 22.99 -15.12 5.03
N LEU A 988 22.73 -14.49 3.88
CA LEU A 988 23.49 -13.38 3.34
C LEU A 988 23.44 -12.14 4.25
N MET A 989 22.35 -11.98 5.01
CA MET A 989 22.14 -10.84 5.93
C MET A 989 22.75 -11.02 7.33
N GLY A 990 23.43 -12.13 7.62
CA GLY A 990 24.10 -12.32 8.91
C GLY A 990 23.13 -12.48 10.08
N ASP A 991 22.15 -13.39 9.98
CA ASP A 991 21.14 -13.68 11.01
C ASP A 991 20.03 -12.61 11.14
N LEU A 992 19.10 -12.63 10.18
CA LEU A 992 17.89 -11.83 10.23
C LEU A 992 16.97 -12.29 11.37
N THR A 993 16.49 -11.33 12.16
CA THR A 993 15.55 -11.52 13.27
C THR A 993 14.33 -10.63 13.06
N LEU A 994 13.15 -11.22 13.13
CA LEU A 994 11.87 -10.52 13.12
C LEU A 994 11.23 -10.65 14.49
N LYS A 995 10.53 -9.62 14.93
CA LYS A 995 9.70 -9.66 16.12
C LYS A 995 8.30 -9.16 15.78
N ASP A 996 7.29 -9.93 16.12
CA ASP A 996 5.89 -9.55 15.92
C ASP A 996 5.30 -8.79 17.11
N GLN A 997 4.04 -8.39 16.99
CA GLN A 997 3.30 -7.67 18.04
C GLN A 997 3.00 -8.49 19.29
N TYR A 998 3.07 -9.82 19.19
CA TYR A 998 2.92 -10.74 20.31
C TYR A 998 4.26 -11.00 21.01
N GLY A 999 5.34 -10.40 20.50
CA GLY A 999 6.70 -10.54 21.01
C GLY A 999 7.36 -11.86 20.66
N ASP A 1000 6.84 -12.59 19.67
CA ASP A 1000 7.47 -13.80 19.13
C ASP A 1000 8.61 -13.42 18.19
N GLU A 1001 9.75 -14.09 18.36
CA GLU A 1001 10.95 -13.87 17.56
C GLU A 1001 11.14 -14.98 16.52
N PHE A 1002 11.24 -14.58 15.25
CA PHE A 1002 11.52 -15.47 14.11
C PHE A 1002 12.93 -15.20 13.62
N LYS A 1003 13.76 -16.24 13.57
CA LYS A 1003 15.16 -16.16 13.12
C LYS A 1003 15.45 -17.18 12.04
N ASN A 1004 16.26 -16.80 11.07
CA ASN A 1004 16.83 -17.69 10.06
C ASN A 1004 15.74 -18.51 9.34
N GLU A 1005 15.85 -19.83 9.33
CA GLU A 1005 14.89 -20.75 8.70
C GLU A 1005 13.45 -20.63 9.23
N PHE A 1006 13.27 -20.17 10.47
CA PHE A 1006 11.93 -19.94 11.03
C PHE A 1006 11.24 -18.72 10.42
N ILE A 1007 11.95 -17.83 9.72
CA ILE A 1007 11.29 -16.75 8.99
C ILE A 1007 10.41 -17.33 7.88
N TYR A 1008 10.89 -18.36 7.19
CA TYR A 1008 10.17 -18.98 6.07
C TYR A 1008 9.18 -20.05 6.49
N GLN A 1009 9.48 -20.84 7.53
CA GLN A 1009 8.48 -21.75 8.09
C GLN A 1009 7.20 -21.01 8.52
N TYR A 1010 7.33 -19.71 8.81
CA TYR A 1010 6.26 -18.80 9.18
C TYR A 1010 6.04 -17.72 8.12
N ASP A 1011 6.38 -17.94 6.83
CA ASP A 1011 6.31 -16.92 5.75
C ASP A 1011 4.92 -16.33 5.58
N ARG A 1012 3.86 -17.13 5.81
CA ARG A 1012 2.47 -16.63 5.80
C ARG A 1012 2.23 -15.51 6.84
N PHE A 1013 3.03 -15.45 7.90
CA PHE A 1013 2.98 -14.42 8.95
C PHE A 1013 4.04 -13.33 8.75
N THR A 1014 5.26 -13.74 8.39
CA THR A 1014 6.41 -12.82 8.28
C THR A 1014 6.42 -12.06 6.96
N GLY A 1015 5.94 -12.68 5.88
CA GLY A 1015 5.77 -12.11 4.55
C GLY A 1015 7.05 -11.47 3.99
N VAL A 1016 8.21 -12.02 4.34
CA VAL A 1016 9.48 -11.38 3.97
C VAL A 1016 9.78 -11.62 2.49
N ARG A 1017 10.02 -10.52 1.76
CA ARG A 1017 10.48 -10.54 0.38
C ARG A 1017 11.85 -9.87 0.29
N TYR A 1018 12.71 -10.42 -0.54
CA TYR A 1018 14.04 -9.87 -0.77
C TYR A 1018 14.07 -9.07 -2.05
N THR A 1019 14.79 -7.96 -2.04
CA THR A 1019 15.19 -7.24 -3.24
C THR A 1019 16.70 -7.16 -3.29
N ILE A 1020 17.24 -7.23 -4.51
CA ILE A 1020 18.65 -7.04 -4.78
C ILE A 1020 18.82 -5.74 -5.53
N THR A 1021 19.64 -4.84 -4.97
CA THR A 1021 20.00 -3.57 -5.61
C THR A 1021 21.51 -3.43 -5.69
N ASP A 1022 21.98 -2.53 -6.55
CA ASP A 1022 23.38 -2.14 -6.64
C ASP A 1022 24.33 -3.33 -6.87
N ALA A 1023 23.82 -4.39 -7.52
CA ALA A 1023 24.62 -5.56 -7.86
C ALA A 1023 25.65 -5.17 -8.92
N THR A 1024 26.92 -5.47 -8.65
CA THR A 1024 27.97 -5.42 -9.67
C THR A 1024 27.58 -6.34 -10.82
N THR A 1025 27.99 -5.99 -12.04
CA THR A 1025 27.67 -6.78 -13.23
C THR A 1025 28.88 -7.55 -13.73
N ASN A 1026 28.70 -8.81 -14.09
CA ASN A 1026 29.65 -9.61 -14.85
C ASN A 1026 29.05 -9.91 -16.23
N ASN A 1027 29.75 -9.55 -17.32
CA ASN A 1027 29.23 -9.65 -18.69
C ASN A 1027 27.81 -9.05 -18.88
N ASN A 1028 27.58 -7.84 -18.34
CA ASN A 1028 26.28 -7.14 -18.33
C ASN A 1028 25.13 -7.87 -17.60
N GLN A 1029 25.40 -8.94 -16.86
CA GLN A 1029 24.43 -9.59 -15.99
C GLN A 1029 24.74 -9.26 -14.52
N PRO A 1030 23.74 -8.94 -13.69
CA PRO A 1030 23.96 -8.73 -12.26
C PRO A 1030 24.51 -10.01 -11.61
N ILE A 1031 25.51 -9.87 -10.74
CA ILE A 1031 26.10 -11.01 -10.04
C ILE A 1031 25.15 -11.67 -9.04
N ALA A 1032 24.04 -11.01 -8.70
CA ALA A 1032 23.05 -11.52 -7.78
C ALA A 1032 21.64 -11.15 -8.26
N THR A 1033 20.73 -12.12 -8.23
CA THR A 1033 19.30 -11.92 -8.51
C THR A 1033 18.47 -12.73 -7.55
N VAL A 1034 17.24 -12.30 -7.30
CA VAL A 1034 16.26 -13.12 -6.59
C VAL A 1034 15.86 -14.28 -7.50
N ASP A 1035 15.79 -15.50 -6.96
CA ASP A 1035 15.29 -16.67 -7.69
C ASP A 1035 13.78 -16.49 -7.97
N PRO A 1036 13.34 -16.41 -9.24
CA PRO A 1036 11.94 -16.19 -9.57
C PRO A 1036 11.03 -17.35 -9.16
N SER A 1037 11.59 -18.57 -9.09
CA SER A 1037 10.85 -19.77 -8.68
C SER A 1037 10.79 -19.93 -7.16
N ASN A 1038 11.72 -19.30 -6.45
CA ASN A 1038 11.77 -19.31 -5.00
C ASN A 1038 12.29 -17.96 -4.46
N PRO A 1039 11.40 -16.97 -4.25
CA PRO A 1039 11.77 -15.59 -3.91
C PRO A 1039 12.48 -15.43 -2.56
N GLU A 1040 12.62 -16.51 -1.80
CA GLU A 1040 13.35 -16.60 -0.55
C GLU A 1040 14.86 -16.84 -0.76
N LYS A 1041 15.27 -17.21 -1.99
CA LYS A 1041 16.65 -17.50 -2.36
C LYS A 1041 17.20 -16.50 -3.37
N ILE A 1042 18.52 -16.33 -3.30
CA ILE A 1042 19.31 -15.44 -4.14
C ILE A 1042 20.27 -16.30 -4.96
N ILE A 1043 20.26 -16.09 -6.27
CA ILE A 1043 21.17 -16.73 -7.22
C ILE A 1043 22.44 -15.88 -7.28
N ILE A 1044 23.61 -16.51 -7.14
CA ILE A 1044 24.91 -15.82 -7.18
C ILE A 1044 25.73 -16.28 -8.40
N ASN A 1045 25.96 -15.36 -9.34
CA ASN A 1045 26.54 -15.61 -10.67
C ASN A 1045 27.99 -15.11 -10.84
N GLY A 1046 28.69 -14.76 -9.76
CA GLY A 1046 30.08 -14.32 -9.83
C GLY A 1046 30.58 -13.62 -8.57
N THR A 1047 31.75 -13.00 -8.69
CA THR A 1047 32.36 -12.16 -7.64
C THR A 1047 32.00 -10.69 -7.82
N GLY A 1048 31.99 -9.96 -6.71
CA GLY A 1048 31.65 -8.54 -6.67
C GLY A 1048 30.82 -8.22 -5.42
N SER A 1049 29.87 -7.29 -5.52
CA SER A 1049 29.02 -6.92 -4.39
C SER A 1049 27.59 -6.61 -4.80
N PHE A 1050 26.67 -6.68 -3.86
CA PHE A 1050 25.28 -6.25 -4.02
C PHE A 1050 24.69 -5.87 -2.66
N THR A 1051 23.59 -5.11 -2.67
CA THR A 1051 22.79 -4.86 -1.46
C THR A 1051 21.59 -5.79 -1.49
N ILE A 1052 21.40 -6.55 -0.41
CA ILE A 1052 20.18 -7.32 -0.19
C ILE A 1052 19.31 -6.60 0.82
N THR A 1053 18.03 -6.39 0.48
CA THR A 1053 17.05 -5.79 1.38
C THR A 1053 15.92 -6.78 1.65
N ALA A 1054 15.72 -7.13 2.92
CA ALA A 1054 14.53 -7.87 3.36
C ALA A 1054 13.43 -6.86 3.70
N THR A 1055 12.25 -7.05 3.11
CA THR A 1055 11.07 -6.21 3.37
C THR A 1055 9.91 -7.09 3.84
N THR A 1056 9.29 -6.71 4.94
CA THR A 1056 8.10 -7.36 5.50
C THR A 1056 6.83 -6.90 4.77
N SER A 1057 5.75 -7.67 4.87
CA SER A 1057 4.44 -7.34 4.26
C SER A 1057 3.87 -5.98 4.70
N ASN A 1058 4.26 -5.49 5.87
CA ASN A 1058 3.87 -4.18 6.39
C ASN A 1058 4.92 -3.08 6.18
N GLY A 1059 5.90 -3.30 5.30
CA GLY A 1059 6.82 -2.27 4.81
C GLY A 1059 8.05 -2.00 5.69
N LEU A 1060 8.26 -2.73 6.78
CA LEU A 1060 9.53 -2.65 7.52
C LEU A 1060 10.62 -3.36 6.73
N SER A 1061 11.78 -2.71 6.60
CA SER A 1061 12.91 -3.26 5.87
C SER A 1061 14.23 -3.20 6.63
N ALA A 1062 15.14 -4.11 6.29
CA ALA A 1062 16.53 -4.08 6.70
C ALA A 1062 17.40 -4.45 5.50
N SER A 1063 18.55 -3.79 5.37
CA SER A 1063 19.48 -4.04 4.27
C SER A 1063 20.85 -4.46 4.79
N THR A 1064 21.50 -5.38 4.08
CA THR A 1064 22.88 -5.80 4.30
C THR A 1064 23.65 -5.70 2.99
N THR A 1065 24.86 -5.17 3.04
CA THR A 1065 25.80 -5.24 1.93
C THR A 1065 26.45 -6.60 1.89
N VAL A 1066 26.47 -7.23 0.71
CA VAL A 1066 27.10 -8.54 0.52
C VAL A 1066 28.27 -8.38 -0.45
N VAL A 1067 29.43 -8.87 -0.04
CA VAL A 1067 30.64 -8.93 -0.88
C VAL A 1067 30.98 -10.39 -1.14
N ILE A 1068 31.08 -10.76 -2.41
CA ILE A 1068 31.48 -12.09 -2.87
C ILE A 1068 32.90 -12.01 -3.41
N SER A 1069 33.84 -12.61 -2.68
CA SER A 1069 35.23 -12.74 -3.10
C SER A 1069 35.52 -14.15 -3.64
N ASN A 1070 36.62 -14.29 -4.39
CA ASN A 1070 37.13 -15.61 -4.76
C ASN A 1070 37.44 -16.46 -3.54
#